data_AF-A0A946HVZ7-F1
#
_entry.id   AF-A0A946HVZ7-F1
#
_cell.length_a   1.000
_cell.length_b   1.000
_cell.length_c   1.000
_cell.angle_alpha   90.00
_cell.angle_beta   90.00
_cell.angle_gamma   90.00
#
_symmetry.space_group_name_H-M   'P 1'
#
loop_
_entity.id
_entity.type
_entity.pdbx_description
1 polymer ?
#
loop_
_entity_poly.entity_id
_entity_poly.type
_entity_poly.pdbx_seq_one_letter_code
_entity_poly.pdbx_strand_id
1 'polypeptide(L)'
;MSVCRVSKDRLAKFGERFLRRAGIVLAALWLVVPQMTHAGEHAAVSSLDLTEAEKAFIVRHPKINIGIDAGYAPYSFLDADGQFVGMALDFLARIEASTGLEFEPAPGLSWPQIVQGAKERSLDVIATAVRTPERERFLNFTEKYIPTPLVITARKGDLRILGTADLPGKTVALVKKYSSSQRVLQEHPGIIPRFVKTPLDGLQAVATGAADAYVGVLGVNAYLSRKHGLINLSVAAHYDLRNNGQRFGVRKDWPELASILDKALRAMGEAEKARVMRRWVSAGQGTAPHGTAKAFQLNAKERAWLAERKNIRIGANLSWPPISYRDKSGHHTGIDAGYIKALNRRLNGLLTVELGSWDRIYNRLKDKELDALMGITPRANRQPFFEFTEPYIEVPHAIFAPEAGVRFNGIAQLAGKSVAVEAGFFIADVLRQQFPDVTVQTFKSTREALYAVSQGDADAYIGNRAVATYIIQDELISNLLEHGRIDASSSVNAIGVRKDWPILRDILQKALDSMPPKERQLISKDWVTLDKYRRGAFELSRRERQWLAAHPVIRVAGDRAFSPIEFIGRDGAFNGVAVEYLKRVQELLGVRFEFDLESSWPVAVEKLKRRELDMFSAVAATDTRQKYATFTAPYLSLPVMIFTRSEFPYAGNLAALAGRKVALVKGYAATELIRAGDWDLQLVPVADVAEGLQKLQTGDVDAYVGSILVTNHYLRQAGHTNLVVGGQTPYVLNLAMAARSDWPILAGVLGKAFNHISERERAEIIGKWIGLTIKTPIDYRLLWQVTSAIGAILLLLVLWIW
;
A
#
# COMPACT_ATOMS: atom_id res chain seq x y z
N MET A 1 -69.08 -15.80 6.04
CA MET A 1 -68.72 -14.52 6.71
C MET A 1 -67.88 -13.72 5.73
N SER A 2 -68.50 -12.76 5.06
CA SER A 2 -67.96 -12.02 3.91
C SER A 2 -67.99 -10.53 4.23
N VAL A 3 -66.85 -9.84 4.16
CA VAL A 3 -66.68 -8.39 3.91
C VAL A 3 -65.21 -8.24 3.46
N CYS A 4 -64.81 -7.99 2.21
CA CYS A 4 -65.17 -7.02 1.18
C CYS A 4 -64.55 -5.60 1.38
N ARG A 5 -63.65 -5.26 0.43
CA ARG A 5 -63.31 -3.94 -0.14
C ARG A 5 -64.02 -2.69 0.40
N VAL A 6 -63.26 -1.58 0.49
CA VAL A 6 -63.60 -0.15 0.17
C VAL A 6 -62.57 0.75 0.90
N SER A 7 -62.08 1.89 0.41
CA SER A 7 -62.04 2.52 -0.92
C SER A 7 -61.05 3.70 -0.89
N LYS A 8 -60.69 4.14 -2.09
CA LYS A 8 -59.68 5.12 -2.50
C LYS A 8 -60.00 6.61 -2.25
N ASP A 9 -60.95 6.97 -1.38
CA ASP A 9 -61.55 8.32 -1.39
C ASP A 9 -61.27 9.25 -0.19
N ARG A 10 -60.25 8.98 0.64
CA ARG A 10 -59.95 9.87 1.81
C ARG A 10 -58.64 10.67 1.76
N LEU A 11 -57.84 10.56 0.70
CA LEU A 11 -56.59 11.34 0.58
C LEU A 11 -56.62 12.46 -0.48
N ALA A 12 -57.73 12.61 -1.21
CA ALA A 12 -57.88 13.63 -2.26
C ALA A 12 -58.58 14.93 -1.80
N LYS A 13 -58.88 15.12 -0.51
CA LYS A 13 -59.68 16.29 -0.03
C LYS A 13 -59.06 17.13 1.08
N PHE A 14 -57.74 17.02 1.32
CA PHE A 14 -57.03 17.90 2.26
C PHE A 14 -56.01 18.84 1.60
N GLY A 15 -55.75 18.68 0.28
CA GLY A 15 -54.76 19.46 -0.48
C GLY A 15 -55.24 20.77 -1.12
N GLU A 16 -56.56 21.06 -1.15
CA GLU A 16 -57.09 22.21 -1.91
C GLU A 16 -57.52 23.42 -1.08
N ARG A 17 -57.41 23.38 0.25
CA ARG A 17 -57.82 24.50 1.12
C ARG A 17 -56.68 25.30 1.75
N PHE A 18 -55.42 24.90 1.55
CA PHE A 18 -54.25 25.63 2.07
C PHE A 18 -53.56 26.55 1.03
N LEU A 19 -53.96 26.48 -0.25
CA LEU A 19 -53.36 27.23 -1.37
C LEU A 19 -54.11 28.51 -1.79
N ARG A 20 -54.93 29.12 -0.93
CA ARG A 20 -55.73 30.31 -1.32
C ARG A 20 -55.74 31.51 -0.36
N ARG A 21 -54.84 31.60 0.63
CA ARG A 21 -54.79 32.75 1.58
C ARG A 21 -53.40 33.22 2.02
N ALA A 22 -52.39 33.18 1.15
CA ALA A 22 -51.08 33.81 1.44
C ALA A 22 -50.50 34.54 0.22
N GLY A 23 -51.37 35.21 -0.54
CA GLY A 23 -50.99 36.27 -1.46
C GLY A 23 -51.43 37.61 -0.87
N ILE A 24 -50.52 38.59 -0.89
CA ILE A 24 -50.74 40.00 -0.55
C ILE A 24 -50.75 40.29 0.97
N VAL A 25 -49.57 40.46 1.56
CA VAL A 25 -49.14 41.59 2.42
C VAL A 25 -47.68 41.30 2.79
N LEU A 26 -46.74 42.02 2.17
CA LEU A 26 -45.43 42.42 2.73
C LEU A 26 -44.62 43.13 1.63
N ALA A 27 -45.17 44.25 1.16
CA ALA A 27 -44.38 45.37 0.68
C ALA A 27 -44.06 46.24 1.91
N ALA A 28 -42.89 46.87 1.93
CA ALA A 28 -42.37 47.80 2.94
C ALA A 28 -41.71 47.18 4.19
N LEU A 29 -40.48 46.68 4.00
CA LEU A 29 -39.34 46.92 4.89
C LEU A 29 -38.04 46.68 4.10
N TRP A 30 -37.91 47.44 3.02
CA TRP A 30 -36.66 47.70 2.34
C TRP A 30 -36.09 48.98 2.96
N LEU A 31 -35.05 48.89 3.79
CA LEU A 31 -34.03 49.93 4.00
C LEU A 31 -32.95 49.44 4.99
N VAL A 32 -31.71 49.43 4.50
CA VAL A 32 -30.42 49.42 5.21
C VAL A 32 -29.94 48.08 5.80
N VAL A 33 -29.18 47.32 4.99
CA VAL A 33 -28.01 46.51 5.44
C VAL A 33 -26.94 46.54 4.31
N PRO A 34 -25.64 46.69 4.61
CA PRO A 34 -24.62 47.09 3.63
C PRO A 34 -24.19 45.96 2.69
N GLN A 35 -23.73 46.35 1.50
CA GLN A 35 -23.01 45.51 0.55
C GLN A 35 -21.76 44.90 1.21
N MET A 36 -21.75 43.59 1.39
CA MET A 36 -20.53 42.80 1.36
C MET A 36 -20.65 41.79 0.23
N THR A 37 -20.01 42.14 -0.88
CA THR A 37 -19.71 41.25 -1.99
C THR A 37 -18.76 40.16 -1.49
N HIS A 38 -19.28 38.98 -1.20
CA HIS A 38 -18.43 37.79 -1.23
C HIS A 38 -18.20 37.41 -2.70
N ALA A 39 -17.16 38.03 -3.27
CA ALA A 39 -16.39 37.45 -4.34
C ALA A 39 -15.81 36.13 -3.82
N GLY A 40 -16.56 35.04 -4.01
CA GLY A 40 -16.00 33.70 -3.96
C GLY A 40 -15.03 33.57 -5.12
N GLU A 41 -13.80 33.14 -4.82
CA GLU A 41 -12.79 32.77 -5.80
C GLU A 41 -13.32 31.64 -6.70
N HIS A 42 -14.03 32.01 -7.77
CA HIS A 42 -13.93 31.27 -9.01
C HIS A 42 -12.52 31.52 -9.54
N ALA A 43 -11.64 30.54 -9.35
CA ALA A 43 -10.38 30.51 -10.08
C ALA A 43 -10.71 30.75 -11.56
N ALA A 44 -10.17 31.84 -12.10
CA ALA A 44 -10.43 32.29 -13.45
C ALA A 44 -10.30 31.11 -14.43
N VAL A 45 -11.39 30.79 -15.14
CA VAL A 45 -11.31 29.99 -16.35
C VAL A 45 -10.40 30.78 -17.28
N SER A 46 -9.18 30.30 -17.51
CA SER A 46 -8.37 30.82 -18.60
C SER A 46 -9.23 30.74 -19.87
N SER A 47 -9.49 31.87 -20.52
CA SER A 47 -10.18 31.86 -21.81
C SER A 47 -9.48 30.87 -22.73
N LEU A 48 -10.15 29.77 -23.10
CA LEU A 48 -9.61 28.80 -24.04
C LEU A 48 -9.27 29.53 -25.34
N ASP A 49 -8.04 29.35 -25.83
CA ASP A 49 -7.58 29.92 -27.09
C ASP A 49 -8.21 29.17 -28.28
N LEU A 50 -9.48 29.47 -28.54
CA LEU A 50 -10.27 28.87 -29.62
C LEU A 50 -10.17 29.72 -30.89
N THR A 51 -9.99 29.04 -32.03
CA THR A 51 -10.10 29.64 -33.36
C THR A 51 -11.55 30.01 -33.67
N GLU A 52 -11.75 30.91 -34.63
CA GLU A 52 -13.11 31.30 -35.05
C GLU A 52 -13.92 30.10 -35.58
N ALA A 53 -13.26 29.14 -36.24
CA ALA A 53 -13.90 27.91 -36.69
C ALA A 53 -14.41 27.05 -35.52
N GLU A 54 -13.61 26.94 -34.44
CA GLU A 54 -13.98 26.19 -33.23
C GLU A 54 -15.10 26.90 -32.45
N LYS A 55 -15.07 28.23 -32.34
CA LYS A 55 -16.17 29.01 -31.73
C LYS A 55 -17.47 28.84 -32.51
N ALA A 56 -17.41 28.96 -33.84
CA ALA A 56 -18.56 28.73 -34.71
C ALA A 56 -19.03 27.27 -34.67
N PHE A 57 -18.13 26.32 -34.40
CA PHE A 57 -18.49 24.92 -34.18
C PHE A 57 -19.33 24.75 -32.91
N ILE A 58 -18.88 25.29 -31.77
CA ILE A 58 -19.61 25.21 -30.49
C ILE A 58 -21.00 25.82 -30.60
N VAL A 59 -21.13 26.98 -31.26
CA VAL A 59 -22.44 27.64 -31.46
C VAL A 59 -23.39 26.80 -32.32
N ARG A 60 -22.88 26.12 -33.36
CA ARG A 60 -23.69 25.29 -34.26
C ARG A 60 -24.03 23.91 -33.67
N HIS A 61 -23.20 23.40 -32.77
CA HIS A 61 -23.33 22.06 -32.18
C HIS A 61 -23.19 22.14 -30.66
N PRO A 62 -24.12 22.81 -29.95
CA PRO A 62 -24.02 22.98 -28.50
C PRO A 62 -24.18 21.64 -27.76
N LYS A 63 -24.86 20.67 -28.38
CA LYS A 63 -25.12 19.33 -27.84
C LYS A 63 -24.35 18.28 -28.63
N ILE A 64 -23.62 17.42 -27.93
CA ILE A 64 -22.76 16.39 -28.50
C ILE A 64 -23.21 15.02 -27.99
N ASN A 65 -23.58 14.10 -28.89
CA ASN A 65 -23.98 12.76 -28.51
C ASN A 65 -22.74 11.92 -28.18
N ILE A 66 -22.66 11.41 -26.94
CA ILE A 66 -21.49 10.68 -26.47
C ILE A 66 -21.78 9.22 -26.14
N GLY A 67 -20.96 8.31 -26.68
CA GLY A 67 -20.92 6.90 -26.31
C GLY A 67 -20.08 6.67 -25.05
N ILE A 68 -20.69 6.09 -24.02
CA ILE A 68 -20.05 5.78 -22.73
C ILE A 68 -20.14 4.28 -22.46
N ASP A 69 -19.00 3.63 -22.27
CA ASP A 69 -18.97 2.23 -21.85
C ASP A 69 -19.44 2.11 -20.39
N ALA A 70 -20.65 1.57 -20.19
CA ALA A 70 -21.29 1.39 -18.89
C ALA A 70 -20.61 0.34 -17.98
N GLY A 71 -19.69 -0.47 -18.51
CA GLY A 71 -19.05 -1.57 -17.78
C GLY A 71 -17.60 -1.29 -17.34
N TYR A 72 -17.06 -0.10 -17.62
CA TYR A 72 -15.63 0.19 -17.53
C TYR A 72 -15.23 0.97 -16.26
N ALA A 73 -15.69 0.50 -15.09
CA ALA A 73 -15.37 1.11 -13.81
C ALA A 73 -13.86 1.00 -13.47
N PRO A 74 -13.24 2.02 -12.85
CA PRO A 74 -13.82 3.28 -12.36
C PRO A 74 -13.79 4.43 -13.38
N TYR A 75 -13.55 4.15 -14.66
CA TYR A 75 -13.33 5.18 -15.69
C TYR A 75 -14.63 5.68 -16.31
N SER A 76 -15.53 4.77 -16.67
CA SER A 76 -16.90 5.06 -17.09
C SER A 76 -17.78 3.87 -16.75
N PHE A 77 -18.85 4.06 -15.99
CA PHE A 77 -19.74 2.98 -15.61
C PHE A 77 -21.09 3.49 -15.12
N LEU A 78 -22.07 2.59 -14.99
CA LEU A 78 -23.32 2.89 -14.30
C LEU A 78 -23.17 2.63 -12.80
N ASP A 79 -23.57 3.59 -11.97
CA ASP A 79 -23.73 3.38 -10.54
C ASP A 79 -24.99 2.54 -10.22
N ALA A 80 -25.28 2.38 -8.92
CA ALA A 80 -26.42 1.59 -8.47
C ALA A 80 -27.78 2.19 -8.89
N ASP A 81 -27.81 3.49 -9.16
CA ASP A 81 -29.01 4.25 -9.54
C ASP A 81 -29.16 4.34 -11.08
N GLY A 82 -28.28 3.65 -11.82
CA GLY A 82 -28.29 3.63 -13.28
C GLY A 82 -27.80 4.94 -13.91
N GLN A 83 -27.06 5.77 -13.17
CA GLN A 83 -26.46 7.00 -13.67
C GLN A 83 -25.04 6.76 -14.16
N PHE A 84 -24.66 7.43 -15.27
CA PHE A 84 -23.28 7.38 -15.74
C PHE A 84 -22.37 8.15 -14.80
N VAL A 85 -21.41 7.43 -14.23
CA VAL A 85 -20.37 7.98 -13.36
C VAL A 85 -19.00 7.48 -13.79
N GLY A 86 -17.95 8.16 -13.33
CA GLY A 86 -16.57 7.71 -13.53
C GLY A 86 -15.63 8.83 -13.89
N MET A 87 -14.35 8.50 -13.92
CA MET A 87 -13.27 9.46 -14.20
C MET A 87 -13.46 10.22 -15.52
N ALA A 88 -13.93 9.55 -16.58
CA ALA A 88 -14.19 10.18 -17.86
C ALA A 88 -15.31 11.22 -17.80
N LEU A 89 -16.33 10.99 -16.95
CA LEU A 89 -17.44 11.92 -16.75
C LEU A 89 -16.99 13.16 -15.97
N ASP A 90 -16.11 13.01 -14.98
CA ASP A 90 -15.53 14.15 -14.27
C ASP A 90 -14.66 15.02 -15.20
N PHE A 91 -13.96 14.41 -16.17
CA PHE A 91 -13.26 15.15 -17.21
C PHE A 91 -14.23 15.86 -18.16
N LEU A 92 -15.31 15.21 -18.57
CA LEU A 92 -16.34 15.83 -19.41
C LEU A 92 -16.97 17.05 -18.71
N ALA A 93 -17.35 16.94 -17.45
CA ALA A 93 -17.90 18.07 -16.68
C ALA A 93 -16.97 19.29 -16.65
N ARG A 94 -15.65 19.09 -16.65
CA ARG A 94 -14.66 20.18 -16.75
C ARG A 94 -14.56 20.76 -18.16
N ILE A 95 -14.72 19.93 -19.17
CA ILE A 95 -14.78 20.36 -20.57
C ILE A 95 -16.05 21.16 -20.82
N GLU A 96 -17.21 20.72 -20.33
CA GLU A 96 -18.49 21.46 -20.41
C GLU A 96 -18.36 22.83 -19.76
N ALA A 97 -17.83 22.88 -18.52
CA ALA A 97 -17.64 24.13 -17.79
C ALA A 97 -16.69 25.14 -18.48
N SER A 98 -15.73 24.66 -19.28
CA SER A 98 -14.75 25.52 -19.96
C SER A 98 -15.13 25.87 -21.40
N THR A 99 -15.93 25.04 -22.07
CA THR A 99 -16.28 25.20 -23.49
C THR A 99 -17.72 25.63 -23.74
N GLY A 100 -18.63 25.39 -22.79
CA GLY A 100 -20.06 25.59 -22.96
C GLY A 100 -20.78 24.52 -23.80
N LEU A 101 -20.08 23.46 -24.22
CA LEU A 101 -20.71 22.27 -24.81
C LEU A 101 -21.48 21.48 -23.75
N GLU A 102 -22.50 20.74 -24.19
CA GLU A 102 -23.27 19.78 -23.39
C GLU A 102 -23.10 18.37 -23.99
N PHE A 103 -22.62 17.40 -23.22
CA PHE A 103 -22.46 16.03 -23.69
C PHE A 103 -23.64 15.18 -23.22
N GLU A 104 -24.42 14.67 -24.18
CA GLU A 104 -25.59 13.83 -23.91
C GLU A 104 -25.22 12.35 -24.05
N PRO A 105 -25.20 11.57 -22.94
CA PRO A 105 -24.86 10.16 -23.00
C PRO A 105 -25.92 9.35 -23.76
N ALA A 106 -25.49 8.62 -24.78
CA ALA A 106 -26.37 7.68 -25.47
C ALA A 106 -26.80 6.54 -24.52
N PRO A 107 -28.06 6.06 -24.63
CA PRO A 107 -28.63 5.13 -23.67
C PRO A 107 -27.93 3.76 -23.71
N GLY A 108 -27.30 3.37 -22.59
CA GLY A 108 -26.93 1.99 -22.24
C GLY A 108 -26.23 1.12 -23.30
N LEU A 109 -25.61 1.71 -24.32
CA LEU A 109 -25.09 0.99 -25.47
C LEU A 109 -23.94 0.07 -25.06
N SER A 110 -23.92 -1.15 -25.60
CA SER A 110 -22.77 -2.04 -25.48
C SER A 110 -21.58 -1.50 -26.28
N TRP A 111 -20.34 -1.88 -25.91
CA TRP A 111 -19.15 -1.46 -26.64
C TRP A 111 -19.21 -1.68 -28.17
N PRO A 112 -19.69 -2.84 -28.69
CA PRO A 112 -19.89 -3.01 -30.14
C PRO A 112 -20.88 -2.01 -30.74
N GLN A 113 -21.98 -1.69 -30.03
CA GLN A 113 -22.97 -0.70 -30.48
C GLN A 113 -22.39 0.71 -30.45
N ILE A 114 -21.56 1.06 -29.47
CA ILE A 114 -20.85 2.34 -29.41
C ILE A 114 -19.92 2.49 -30.62
N VAL A 115 -19.12 1.46 -30.93
CA VAL A 115 -18.22 1.50 -32.09
C VAL A 115 -19.00 1.57 -33.41
N GLN A 116 -20.13 0.86 -33.51
CA GLN A 116 -20.98 0.91 -34.70
C GLN A 116 -21.63 2.29 -34.85
N GLY A 117 -22.17 2.86 -33.77
CA GLY A 117 -22.77 4.19 -33.78
C GLY A 117 -21.77 5.28 -34.16
N ALA A 118 -20.50 5.13 -33.76
CA ALA A 118 -19.43 6.03 -34.21
C ALA A 118 -19.09 5.86 -35.71
N LYS A 119 -19.17 4.65 -36.27
CA LYS A 119 -19.00 4.41 -37.72
C LYS A 119 -20.15 4.99 -38.54
N GLU A 120 -21.37 4.82 -38.04
CA GLU A 120 -22.62 5.32 -38.64
C GLU A 120 -22.85 6.81 -38.37
N ARG A 121 -22.03 7.42 -37.50
CA ARG A 121 -22.11 8.83 -37.08
C ARG A 121 -23.41 9.17 -36.33
N SER A 122 -24.03 8.18 -35.70
CA SER A 122 -25.10 8.38 -34.71
C SER A 122 -24.54 8.72 -33.32
N LEU A 123 -23.24 8.53 -33.11
CA LEU A 123 -22.48 9.06 -31.97
C LEU A 123 -21.39 10.00 -32.46
N ASP A 124 -21.26 11.15 -31.81
CA ASP A 124 -20.28 12.17 -32.18
C ASP A 124 -18.94 11.94 -31.48
N VAL A 125 -18.98 11.43 -30.24
CA VAL A 125 -17.79 11.17 -29.41
C VAL A 125 -17.90 9.81 -28.70
N ILE A 126 -16.77 9.13 -28.53
CA ILE A 126 -16.61 8.00 -27.59
C ILE A 126 -15.74 8.48 -26.43
N ALA A 127 -16.22 8.31 -25.19
CA ALA A 127 -15.53 8.81 -24.00
C ALA A 127 -14.19 8.11 -23.74
N THR A 128 -14.17 6.76 -23.74
CA THR A 128 -13.03 5.94 -23.30
C THR A 128 -12.51 5.05 -24.43
N ALA A 129 -11.94 5.68 -25.47
CA ALA A 129 -11.46 4.97 -26.65
C ALA A 129 -9.94 4.76 -26.66
N VAL A 130 -9.53 3.51 -26.88
CA VAL A 130 -8.14 3.17 -27.23
C VAL A 130 -7.92 3.45 -28.72
N ARG A 131 -6.87 4.21 -29.04
CA ARG A 131 -6.43 4.51 -30.40
C ARG A 131 -5.85 3.26 -31.06
N THR A 132 -6.44 2.83 -32.17
CA THR A 132 -5.98 1.69 -32.98
C THR A 132 -6.01 2.06 -34.47
N PRO A 133 -5.16 1.44 -35.31
CA PRO A 133 -5.15 1.72 -36.76
C PRO A 133 -6.51 1.52 -37.44
N GLU A 134 -7.32 0.57 -36.96
CA GLU A 134 -8.69 0.36 -37.47
C GLU A 134 -9.59 1.56 -37.15
N ARG A 135 -9.54 2.05 -35.90
CA ARG A 135 -10.42 3.12 -35.43
C ARG A 135 -10.03 4.48 -35.98
N GLU A 136 -8.75 4.72 -36.22
CA GLU A 136 -8.26 5.95 -36.85
C GLU A 136 -8.85 6.21 -38.24
N ARG A 137 -9.33 5.18 -38.92
CA ARG A 137 -10.00 5.29 -40.23
C ARG A 137 -11.30 6.07 -40.15
N PHE A 138 -11.99 6.05 -39.00
CA PHE A 138 -13.30 6.70 -38.81
C PHE A 138 -13.39 7.62 -37.57
N LEU A 139 -12.33 7.70 -36.76
CA LEU A 139 -12.22 8.60 -35.61
C LEU A 139 -11.00 9.52 -35.70
N ASN A 140 -11.17 10.74 -35.22
CA ASN A 140 -10.10 11.62 -34.73
C ASN A 140 -9.93 11.37 -33.24
N PHE A 141 -8.69 11.35 -32.76
CA PHE A 141 -8.38 11.07 -31.37
C PHE A 141 -7.71 12.27 -30.73
N THR A 142 -8.17 12.60 -29.52
CA THR A 142 -7.45 13.55 -28.64
C THR A 142 -6.12 12.98 -28.18
N GLU A 143 -5.33 13.80 -27.50
CA GLU A 143 -4.28 13.34 -26.60
C GLU A 143 -4.83 12.40 -25.52
N LYS A 144 -3.94 11.55 -25.00
CA LYS A 144 -4.25 10.61 -23.92
C LYS A 144 -4.53 11.41 -22.65
N TYR A 145 -5.75 11.33 -22.14
CA TYR A 145 -6.15 12.06 -20.94
C TYR A 145 -6.32 11.15 -19.71
N ILE A 146 -6.55 9.85 -19.91
CA ILE A 146 -6.57 8.86 -18.83
C ILE A 146 -5.55 7.75 -19.13
N PRO A 147 -4.44 7.68 -18.38
CA PRO A 147 -3.54 6.53 -18.43
C PRO A 147 -4.23 5.27 -17.88
N THR A 148 -4.17 4.16 -18.63
CA THR A 148 -4.75 2.87 -18.21
C THR A 148 -3.69 1.76 -18.22
N PRO A 149 -2.71 1.83 -17.30
CA PRO A 149 -1.60 0.88 -17.30
C PRO A 149 -2.11 -0.56 -17.15
N LEU A 150 -1.57 -1.47 -17.96
CA LEU A 150 -1.81 -2.90 -17.87
C LEU A 150 -0.86 -3.53 -16.85
N VAL A 151 -1.40 -4.45 -16.06
CA VAL A 151 -0.67 -5.19 -15.04
C VAL A 151 -1.02 -6.67 -15.12
N ILE A 152 -0.11 -7.49 -14.61
CA ILE A 152 -0.32 -8.91 -14.37
C ILE A 152 -0.80 -9.04 -12.92
N THR A 153 -2.01 -9.55 -12.73
CA THR A 153 -2.57 -9.85 -11.41
C THR A 153 -2.46 -11.36 -11.17
N ALA A 154 -1.86 -11.75 -10.04
CA ALA A 154 -1.74 -13.13 -9.59
C ALA A 154 -2.20 -13.24 -8.13
N ARG A 155 -2.22 -14.46 -7.58
CA ARG A 155 -2.47 -14.66 -6.14
C ARG A 155 -1.30 -14.13 -5.31
N LYS A 156 -1.60 -13.58 -4.13
CA LYS A 156 -0.59 -13.09 -3.18
C LYS A 156 0.36 -14.22 -2.80
N GLY A 157 1.66 -13.95 -2.89
CA GLY A 157 2.72 -14.93 -2.58
C GLY A 157 3.03 -15.93 -3.70
N ASP A 158 2.33 -15.88 -4.84
CA ASP A 158 2.64 -16.72 -5.99
C ASP A 158 3.84 -16.15 -6.76
N LEU A 159 5.04 -16.66 -6.45
CA LEU A 159 6.31 -16.22 -7.04
C LEU A 159 6.57 -16.80 -8.44
N ARG A 160 5.65 -17.61 -8.98
CA ARG A 160 5.81 -18.23 -10.31
C ARG A 160 5.56 -17.25 -11.45
N ILE A 161 5.09 -16.03 -11.16
CA ILE A 161 4.78 -14.97 -12.12
C ILE A 161 5.26 -13.64 -11.54
N LEU A 162 6.43 -13.17 -11.96
CA LEU A 162 7.05 -11.91 -11.52
C LEU A 162 7.23 -10.92 -12.68
N GLY A 163 6.94 -11.35 -13.91
CA GLY A 163 7.02 -10.55 -15.11
C GLY A 163 6.30 -11.18 -16.30
N THR A 164 6.28 -10.46 -17.42
CA THR A 164 5.75 -10.96 -18.70
C THR A 164 6.51 -12.17 -19.22
N ALA A 165 7.80 -12.29 -18.89
CA ALA A 165 8.66 -13.42 -19.25
C ALA A 165 8.23 -14.75 -18.61
N ASP A 166 7.47 -14.71 -17.51
CA ASP A 166 7.02 -15.90 -16.77
C ASP A 166 5.65 -16.41 -17.22
N LEU A 167 5.00 -15.70 -18.15
CA LEU A 167 3.69 -16.07 -18.68
C LEU A 167 3.68 -17.33 -19.56
N PRO A 168 4.72 -17.66 -20.37
CA PRO A 168 4.73 -18.89 -21.14
C PRO A 168 4.51 -20.14 -20.27
N GLY A 169 3.62 -21.04 -20.72
CA GLY A 169 3.19 -22.23 -20.00
C GLY A 169 2.20 -21.99 -18.85
N LYS A 170 1.84 -20.72 -18.56
CA LYS A 170 0.84 -20.39 -17.52
C LYS A 170 -0.56 -20.28 -18.11
N THR A 171 -1.56 -20.59 -17.28
CA THR A 171 -2.96 -20.31 -17.64
C THR A 171 -3.25 -18.83 -17.40
N VAL A 172 -3.40 -18.06 -18.48
CA VAL A 172 -3.63 -16.61 -18.40
C VAL A 172 -5.08 -16.30 -18.75
N ALA A 173 -5.81 -15.75 -17.79
CA ALA A 173 -7.16 -15.25 -18.01
C ALA A 173 -7.13 -14.01 -18.91
N LEU A 174 -7.92 -14.02 -19.99
CA LEU A 174 -8.00 -12.93 -20.98
C LEU A 174 -9.46 -12.65 -21.34
N VAL A 175 -9.87 -11.39 -21.32
CA VAL A 175 -11.24 -11.01 -21.73
C VAL A 175 -11.36 -11.12 -23.26
N LYS A 176 -12.40 -11.80 -23.76
CA LYS A 176 -12.61 -11.97 -25.21
C LYS A 176 -12.72 -10.62 -25.93
N LYS A 177 -12.08 -10.52 -27.10
CA LYS A 177 -12.13 -9.36 -28.02
C LYS A 177 -11.55 -8.04 -27.47
N TYR A 178 -10.95 -8.03 -26.28
CA TYR A 178 -10.22 -6.86 -25.80
C TYR A 178 -8.91 -6.68 -26.59
N SER A 179 -8.59 -5.44 -26.95
CA SER A 179 -7.34 -5.12 -27.66
C SER A 179 -6.11 -5.50 -26.84
N SER A 180 -6.16 -5.32 -25.52
CA SER A 180 -5.11 -5.78 -24.59
C SER A 180 -4.95 -7.30 -24.65
N SER A 181 -6.03 -8.06 -24.69
CA SER A 181 -5.97 -9.53 -24.79
C SER A 181 -5.38 -10.01 -26.11
N GLN A 182 -5.73 -9.36 -27.23
CA GLN A 182 -5.15 -9.66 -28.54
C GLN A 182 -3.64 -9.38 -28.55
N ARG A 183 -3.24 -8.25 -27.97
CA ARG A 183 -1.83 -7.89 -27.82
C ARG A 183 -1.07 -8.91 -26.97
N VAL A 184 -1.63 -9.36 -25.83
CA VAL A 184 -1.01 -10.39 -24.99
C VAL A 184 -0.81 -11.70 -25.75
N LEU A 185 -1.79 -12.12 -26.55
CA LEU A 185 -1.67 -13.33 -27.37
C LEU A 185 -0.59 -13.21 -28.45
N GLN A 186 -0.45 -12.04 -29.06
CA GLN A 186 0.56 -11.77 -30.07
C GLN A 186 1.98 -11.69 -29.48
N GLU A 187 2.13 -11.00 -28.34
CA GLU A 187 3.42 -10.81 -27.66
C GLU A 187 3.88 -12.07 -26.91
N HIS A 188 2.94 -12.92 -26.48
CA HIS A 188 3.21 -14.12 -25.69
C HIS A 188 2.46 -15.34 -26.24
N PRO A 189 2.90 -15.93 -27.37
CA PRO A 189 2.23 -17.10 -27.96
C PRO A 189 2.31 -18.36 -27.10
N GLY A 190 3.23 -18.43 -26.14
CA GLY A 190 3.44 -19.58 -25.26
C GLY A 190 2.49 -19.68 -24.07
N ILE A 191 1.54 -18.76 -23.88
CA ILE A 191 0.57 -18.82 -22.78
C ILE A 191 -0.52 -19.87 -23.07
N ILE A 192 -1.19 -20.35 -22.02
CA ILE A 192 -2.41 -21.15 -22.14
C ILE A 192 -3.60 -20.19 -21.92
N PRO A 193 -4.27 -19.68 -22.97
CA PRO A 193 -5.28 -18.65 -22.79
C PRO A 193 -6.57 -19.21 -22.21
N ARG A 194 -7.03 -18.63 -21.09
CA ARG A 194 -8.36 -18.85 -20.53
C ARG A 194 -9.25 -17.66 -20.85
N PHE A 195 -10.10 -17.81 -21.86
CA PHE A 195 -11.00 -16.73 -22.25
C PHE A 195 -12.16 -16.54 -21.27
N VAL A 196 -12.34 -15.32 -20.78
CA VAL A 196 -13.42 -14.92 -19.87
C VAL A 196 -14.32 -13.85 -20.49
N LYS A 197 -15.51 -13.62 -19.91
CA LYS A 197 -16.49 -12.65 -20.45
C LYS A 197 -16.23 -11.25 -19.90
N THR A 198 -15.86 -11.12 -18.63
CA THR A 198 -15.64 -9.83 -17.97
C THR A 198 -14.27 -9.77 -17.26
N PRO A 199 -13.76 -8.55 -16.97
CA PRO A 199 -12.58 -8.40 -16.11
C PRO A 199 -12.75 -9.04 -14.72
N LEU A 200 -13.96 -9.01 -14.15
CA LEU A 200 -14.25 -9.64 -12.86
C LEU A 200 -14.08 -11.16 -12.93
N ASP A 201 -14.62 -11.79 -13.98
CA ASP A 201 -14.46 -13.23 -14.21
C ASP A 201 -12.97 -13.62 -14.28
N GLY A 202 -12.14 -12.77 -14.90
CA GLY A 202 -10.69 -12.96 -15.00
C GLY A 202 -10.01 -12.92 -13.64
N LEU A 203 -10.33 -11.92 -12.82
CA LEU A 203 -9.83 -11.80 -11.45
C LEU A 203 -10.30 -12.96 -10.58
N GLN A 204 -11.57 -13.37 -10.69
CA GLN A 204 -12.12 -14.52 -9.96
C GLN A 204 -11.44 -15.82 -10.38
N ALA A 205 -11.15 -16.02 -11.66
CA ALA A 205 -10.42 -17.19 -12.14
C ALA A 205 -9.03 -17.29 -11.49
N VAL A 206 -8.33 -16.17 -11.33
CA VAL A 206 -7.05 -16.14 -10.61
C VAL A 206 -7.25 -16.38 -9.12
N ALA A 207 -8.24 -15.73 -8.49
CA ALA A 207 -8.50 -15.83 -7.06
C ALA A 207 -8.82 -17.27 -6.63
N THR A 208 -9.49 -18.03 -7.50
CA THR A 208 -9.93 -19.41 -7.27
C THR A 208 -8.94 -20.48 -7.72
N GLY A 209 -7.84 -20.11 -8.40
CA GLY A 209 -6.88 -21.08 -8.92
C GLY A 209 -7.16 -21.56 -10.36
N ALA A 210 -8.30 -21.21 -10.95
CA ALA A 210 -8.66 -21.59 -12.32
C ALA A 210 -7.81 -20.91 -13.41
N ALA A 211 -7.08 -19.85 -13.06
CA ALA A 211 -6.01 -19.26 -13.85
C ALA A 211 -4.80 -18.93 -12.96
N ASP A 212 -3.61 -18.89 -13.52
CA ASP A 212 -2.40 -18.48 -12.80
C ASP A 212 -2.26 -16.96 -12.75
N ALA A 213 -2.65 -16.27 -13.82
CA ALA A 213 -2.61 -14.80 -13.90
C ALA A 213 -3.76 -14.22 -14.73
N TYR A 214 -4.04 -12.95 -14.51
CA TYR A 214 -4.95 -12.12 -15.30
C TYR A 214 -4.21 -10.86 -15.74
N VAL A 215 -4.20 -10.58 -17.05
CA VAL A 215 -3.61 -9.34 -17.58
C VAL A 215 -4.72 -8.34 -17.87
N GLY A 216 -4.73 -7.22 -17.14
CA GLY A 216 -5.81 -6.23 -17.20
C GLY A 216 -5.38 -4.85 -16.75
N VAL A 217 -6.30 -3.88 -16.85
CA VAL A 217 -6.03 -2.48 -16.48
C VAL A 217 -5.98 -2.34 -14.96
N LEU A 218 -4.91 -1.77 -14.43
CA LEU A 218 -4.65 -1.65 -12.99
C LEU A 218 -5.82 -1.03 -12.21
N GLY A 219 -6.39 0.07 -12.72
CA GLY A 219 -7.51 0.76 -12.06
C GLY A 219 -8.77 -0.12 -11.99
N VAL A 220 -9.09 -0.81 -13.09
CA VAL A 220 -10.21 -1.77 -13.15
C VAL A 220 -9.96 -2.93 -12.17
N ASN A 221 -8.76 -3.50 -12.20
CA ASN A 221 -8.39 -4.63 -11.36
C ASN A 221 -8.48 -4.28 -9.88
N ALA A 222 -7.94 -3.13 -9.48
CA ALA A 222 -7.96 -2.66 -8.11
C ALA A 222 -9.38 -2.33 -7.62
N TYR A 223 -10.19 -1.68 -8.47
CA TYR A 223 -11.58 -1.36 -8.16
C TYR A 223 -12.41 -2.63 -7.97
N LEU A 224 -12.37 -3.56 -8.93
CA LEU A 224 -13.15 -4.80 -8.88
C LEU A 224 -12.68 -5.74 -7.76
N SER A 225 -11.37 -5.88 -7.55
CA SER A 225 -10.85 -6.72 -6.46
C SER A 225 -11.31 -6.21 -5.10
N ARG A 226 -11.41 -4.88 -4.92
CA ARG A 226 -11.95 -4.29 -3.69
C ARG A 226 -13.46 -4.46 -3.59
N LYS A 227 -14.19 -4.04 -4.62
CA LYS A 227 -15.66 -4.09 -4.66
C LYS A 227 -16.20 -5.50 -4.38
N HIS A 228 -15.48 -6.52 -4.82
CA HIS A 228 -15.87 -7.93 -4.70
C HIS A 228 -15.03 -8.72 -3.67
N GLY A 229 -14.23 -8.06 -2.82
CA GLY A 229 -13.54 -8.73 -1.71
C GLY A 229 -12.47 -9.77 -2.11
N LEU A 230 -11.85 -9.62 -3.29
CA LEU A 230 -10.78 -10.51 -3.80
C LEU A 230 -9.43 -10.18 -3.14
N ILE A 231 -9.37 -10.36 -1.82
CA ILE A 231 -8.24 -9.94 -0.97
C ILE A 231 -6.98 -10.80 -1.14
N ASN A 232 -7.10 -11.97 -1.76
CA ASN A 232 -6.00 -12.89 -2.02
C ASN A 232 -5.25 -12.59 -3.34
N LEU A 233 -5.60 -11.51 -4.04
CA LEU A 233 -4.94 -11.09 -5.28
C LEU A 233 -3.93 -9.95 -5.02
N SER A 234 -2.89 -9.91 -5.84
CA SER A 234 -1.93 -8.80 -5.91
C SER A 234 -1.49 -8.53 -7.34
N VAL A 235 -1.03 -7.30 -7.58
CA VAL A 235 -0.27 -6.99 -8.78
C VAL A 235 1.07 -7.72 -8.69
N ALA A 236 1.26 -8.70 -9.56
CA ALA A 236 2.45 -9.53 -9.61
C ALA A 236 3.56 -8.87 -10.44
N ALA A 237 3.17 -8.18 -11.52
CA ALA A 237 4.10 -7.44 -12.35
C ALA A 237 3.41 -6.35 -13.18
N HIS A 238 4.21 -5.45 -13.74
CA HIS A 238 3.76 -4.52 -14.76
C HIS A 238 3.74 -5.22 -16.13
N TYR A 239 2.70 -4.97 -16.92
CA TYR A 239 2.61 -5.43 -18.30
C TYR A 239 2.89 -4.28 -19.28
N ASP A 240 2.19 -3.15 -19.12
CA ASP A 240 2.44 -1.91 -19.87
C ASP A 240 2.06 -0.69 -19.02
N LEU A 241 3.05 0.12 -18.63
CA LEU A 241 2.81 1.28 -17.77
C LEU A 241 2.58 2.60 -18.51
N ARG A 242 2.96 2.68 -19.79
CA ARG A 242 3.17 3.98 -20.46
C ARG A 242 2.32 4.15 -21.69
N ASN A 243 2.10 3.09 -22.45
CA ASN A 243 1.57 3.22 -23.80
C ASN A 243 0.04 3.09 -23.81
N ASN A 244 -0.52 2.29 -22.91
CA ASN A 244 -1.97 2.13 -22.81
C ASN A 244 -2.66 3.35 -22.15
N GLY A 245 -3.79 3.76 -22.71
CA GLY A 245 -4.56 4.91 -22.22
C GLY A 245 -5.78 5.25 -23.07
N GLN A 246 -6.73 5.94 -22.44
CA GLN A 246 -7.98 6.38 -23.05
C GLN A 246 -7.87 7.79 -23.62
N ARG A 247 -8.64 8.00 -24.69
CA ARG A 247 -8.80 9.22 -25.46
C ARG A 247 -10.27 9.41 -25.75
N PHE A 248 -10.67 10.66 -26.00
CA PHE A 248 -11.93 10.89 -26.70
C PHE A 248 -11.74 10.50 -28.17
N GLY A 249 -12.63 9.68 -28.69
CA GLY A 249 -12.71 9.34 -30.10
C GLY A 249 -13.83 10.12 -30.75
N VAL A 250 -13.50 11.15 -31.52
CA VAL A 250 -14.45 12.03 -32.21
C VAL A 250 -14.66 11.53 -33.64
N ARG A 251 -15.87 11.60 -34.18
CA ARG A 251 -16.13 11.29 -35.59
C ARG A 251 -15.17 12.01 -36.55
N LYS A 252 -14.75 11.32 -37.62
CA LYS A 252 -13.64 11.77 -38.49
C LYS A 252 -13.85 13.13 -39.16
N ASP A 253 -15.10 13.46 -39.46
CA ASP A 253 -15.51 14.67 -40.16
C ASP A 253 -15.63 15.90 -39.24
N TRP A 254 -15.44 15.76 -37.92
CA TRP A 254 -15.41 16.87 -36.95
C TRP A 254 -14.03 17.05 -36.30
N PRO A 255 -13.00 17.46 -37.06
CA PRO A 255 -11.67 17.73 -36.50
C PRO A 255 -11.67 18.91 -35.51
N GLU A 256 -12.57 19.87 -35.65
CA GLU A 256 -12.71 21.03 -34.75
C GLU A 256 -13.07 20.57 -33.34
N LEU A 257 -14.01 19.63 -33.18
CA LEU A 257 -14.38 19.10 -31.87
C LEU A 257 -13.21 18.36 -31.21
N ALA A 258 -12.45 17.56 -31.96
CA ALA A 258 -11.25 16.91 -31.40
C ALA A 258 -10.22 17.95 -30.91
N SER A 259 -10.01 19.04 -31.67
CA SER A 259 -9.12 20.14 -31.29
C SER A 259 -9.61 20.89 -30.05
N ILE A 260 -10.92 21.17 -29.95
CA ILE A 260 -11.55 21.79 -28.76
C ILE A 260 -11.31 20.95 -27.52
N LEU A 261 -11.58 19.64 -27.60
CA LEU A 261 -11.36 18.70 -26.48
C LEU A 261 -9.88 18.70 -26.06
N ASP A 262 -8.94 18.71 -27.01
CA ASP A 262 -7.51 18.75 -26.71
C ASP A 262 -7.06 20.07 -26.06
N LYS A 263 -7.62 21.20 -26.49
CA LYS A 263 -7.35 22.50 -25.87
C LYS A 263 -7.91 22.55 -24.44
N ALA A 264 -9.13 22.06 -24.23
CA ALA A 264 -9.74 21.95 -22.91
C ALA A 264 -8.91 21.05 -21.99
N LEU A 265 -8.48 19.88 -22.47
CA LEU A 265 -7.62 18.96 -21.74
C LEU A 265 -6.26 19.58 -21.39
N ARG A 266 -5.64 20.34 -22.30
CA ARG A 266 -4.38 21.04 -22.02
C ARG A 266 -4.55 22.17 -21.01
N ALA A 267 -5.64 22.92 -21.08
CA ALA A 267 -5.92 24.04 -20.18
C ALA A 267 -6.11 23.62 -18.70
N MET A 268 -6.64 22.42 -18.43
CA MET A 268 -6.76 21.92 -17.05
C MET A 268 -5.39 21.81 -16.34
N GLY A 269 -4.30 21.56 -17.09
CA GLY A 269 -2.97 21.32 -16.52
C GLY A 269 -2.87 20.01 -15.72
N GLU A 270 -1.64 19.56 -15.47
CA GLU A 270 -1.39 18.24 -14.88
C GLU A 270 -1.86 18.12 -13.41
N ALA A 271 -1.87 19.22 -12.66
CA ALA A 271 -2.31 19.23 -11.26
C ALA A 271 -3.82 18.98 -11.13
N GLU A 272 -4.63 19.58 -12.01
CA GLU A 272 -6.07 19.35 -12.04
C GLU A 272 -6.41 17.97 -12.59
N LYS A 273 -5.76 17.53 -13.68
CA LYS A 273 -5.90 16.17 -14.19
C LYS A 273 -5.61 15.16 -13.07
N ALA A 274 -4.53 15.37 -12.31
CA ALA A 274 -4.20 14.55 -11.15
C ALA A 274 -5.26 14.63 -10.03
N ARG A 275 -5.88 15.79 -9.80
CA ARG A 275 -6.98 15.94 -8.83
C ARG A 275 -8.21 15.11 -9.24
N VAL A 276 -8.63 15.20 -10.51
CA VAL A 276 -9.74 14.39 -11.06
C VAL A 276 -9.41 12.90 -10.92
N MET A 277 -8.20 12.49 -11.34
CA MET A 277 -7.77 11.10 -11.22
C MET A 277 -7.70 10.62 -9.76
N ARG A 278 -7.20 11.45 -8.84
CA ARG A 278 -7.10 11.12 -7.41
C ARG A 278 -8.46 10.84 -6.78
N ARG A 279 -9.55 11.50 -7.17
CA ARG A 279 -10.90 11.21 -6.62
C ARG A 279 -11.30 9.75 -6.81
N TRP A 280 -10.96 9.17 -7.96
CA TRP A 280 -11.29 7.80 -8.32
C TRP A 280 -10.21 6.78 -7.90
N VAL A 281 -8.96 7.23 -7.70
CA VAL A 281 -7.82 6.38 -7.28
C VAL A 281 -7.62 6.34 -5.76
N SER A 282 -8.01 7.39 -5.03
CA SER A 282 -7.81 7.54 -3.56
C SER A 282 -8.85 6.80 -2.71
N ALA A 283 -9.91 6.26 -3.32
CA ALA A 283 -10.72 5.20 -2.71
C ALA A 283 -9.93 3.88 -2.56
N GLY A 284 -8.61 3.87 -2.83
CA GLY A 284 -7.83 2.66 -2.78
C GLY A 284 -6.34 2.62 -2.50
N GLN A 285 -5.67 3.67 -2.04
CA GLN A 285 -4.33 3.54 -1.45
C GLN A 285 -4.14 4.41 -0.22
N GLY A 286 -3.49 3.85 0.80
CA GLY A 286 -2.86 4.60 1.88
C GLY A 286 -1.86 5.62 1.31
N THR A 287 -1.74 6.71 2.03
CA THR A 287 -0.91 7.88 1.74
C THR A 287 0.44 7.56 1.12
N ALA A 288 0.71 8.13 -0.05
CA ALA A 288 2.06 8.27 -0.58
C ALA A 288 2.65 9.59 -0.06
N PRO A 289 3.65 9.59 0.83
CA PRO A 289 4.38 10.81 1.12
C PRO A 289 5.16 11.22 -0.13
N HIS A 290 4.85 12.42 -0.64
CA HIS A 290 5.59 13.07 -1.72
C HIS A 290 6.94 13.54 -1.16
N GLY A 291 7.97 12.69 -1.26
CA GLY A 291 9.35 13.14 -1.27
C GLY A 291 9.73 13.46 -2.71
N THR A 292 10.04 14.71 -3.02
CA THR A 292 10.48 15.17 -4.34
C THR A 292 11.83 14.55 -4.70
N ALA A 293 11.84 13.53 -5.57
CA ALA A 293 13.06 13.05 -6.20
C ALA A 293 13.58 14.10 -7.20
N LYS A 294 14.89 14.33 -7.26
CA LYS A 294 15.50 15.20 -8.28
C LYS A 294 15.34 14.55 -9.66
N ALA A 295 15.00 15.35 -10.68
CA ALA A 295 14.95 14.87 -12.06
C ALA A 295 16.35 14.37 -12.49
N PHE A 296 16.41 13.21 -13.14
CA PHE A 296 17.65 12.69 -13.69
C PHE A 296 18.09 13.57 -14.87
N GLN A 297 19.14 14.36 -14.68
CA GLN A 297 19.68 15.26 -15.70
C GLN A 297 21.19 15.11 -15.81
N LEU A 298 21.67 14.86 -17.02
CA LEU A 298 23.08 14.81 -17.37
C LEU A 298 23.52 16.17 -17.93
N ASN A 299 24.78 16.56 -17.70
CA ASN A 299 25.36 17.71 -18.36
C ASN A 299 25.83 17.35 -19.79
N ALA A 300 26.27 18.35 -20.57
CA ALA A 300 26.69 18.12 -21.95
C ALA A 300 27.87 17.14 -22.07
N LYS A 301 28.85 17.22 -21.16
CA LYS A 301 30.02 16.33 -21.15
C LYS A 301 29.63 14.87 -20.87
N GLU A 302 28.75 14.65 -19.90
CA GLU A 302 28.24 13.32 -19.54
C GLU A 302 27.41 12.71 -20.67
N ARG A 303 26.57 13.51 -21.35
CA ARG A 303 25.79 13.03 -22.51
C ARG A 303 26.70 12.62 -23.67
N ALA A 304 27.70 13.44 -24.00
CA ALA A 304 28.67 13.11 -25.04
C ALA A 304 29.46 11.83 -24.68
N TRP A 305 29.91 11.74 -23.42
CA TRP A 305 30.64 10.58 -22.90
C TRP A 305 29.82 9.28 -23.00
N LEU A 306 28.52 9.32 -22.68
CA LEU A 306 27.64 8.14 -22.83
C LEU A 306 27.36 7.79 -24.29
N ALA A 307 27.22 8.79 -25.18
CA ALA A 307 26.90 8.56 -26.59
C ALA A 307 28.01 7.79 -27.34
N GLU A 308 29.26 7.93 -26.91
CA GLU A 308 30.41 7.22 -27.48
C GLU A 308 30.53 5.76 -27.01
N ARG A 309 29.70 5.32 -26.05
CA ARG A 309 29.84 4.02 -25.39
C ARG A 309 28.62 3.15 -25.64
N LYS A 310 28.88 1.91 -26.08
CA LYS A 310 27.83 0.93 -26.40
C LYS A 310 27.46 0.06 -25.20
N ASN A 311 28.38 -0.13 -24.26
CA ASN A 311 28.19 -0.89 -23.04
C ASN A 311 29.12 -0.40 -21.92
N ILE A 312 28.70 -0.62 -20.67
CA ILE A 312 29.47 -0.40 -19.45
C ILE A 312 29.36 -1.69 -18.64
N ARG A 313 30.48 -2.38 -18.45
CA ARG A 313 30.53 -3.66 -17.74
C ARG A 313 30.55 -3.43 -16.24
N ILE A 314 29.52 -3.90 -15.56
CA ILE A 314 29.39 -3.80 -14.11
C ILE A 314 29.49 -5.18 -13.48
N GLY A 315 30.49 -5.37 -12.63
CA GLY A 315 30.65 -6.59 -11.84
C GLY A 315 29.61 -6.69 -10.74
N ALA A 316 29.10 -7.89 -10.48
CA ALA A 316 28.27 -8.19 -9.32
C ALA A 316 28.57 -9.58 -8.77
N ASN A 317 28.36 -9.78 -7.47
CA ASN A 317 28.71 -11.04 -6.80
C ASN A 317 27.75 -12.16 -7.22
N LEU A 318 28.27 -13.38 -7.46
CA LEU A 318 27.47 -14.54 -7.87
C LEU A 318 26.86 -15.33 -6.69
N SER A 319 27.34 -15.14 -5.45
CA SER A 319 27.03 -16.02 -4.31
C SER A 319 26.86 -15.25 -3.00
N TRP A 320 26.10 -14.16 -3.01
CA TRP A 320 25.85 -13.33 -1.83
C TRP A 320 24.37 -12.96 -1.65
N PRO A 321 23.47 -13.95 -1.53
CA PRO A 321 22.04 -13.68 -1.36
C PRO A 321 21.75 -13.06 0.01
N PRO A 322 20.76 -12.16 0.15
CA PRO A 322 19.87 -11.66 -0.89
C PRO A 322 20.40 -10.38 -1.58
N ILE A 323 21.68 -10.02 -1.35
CA ILE A 323 22.30 -8.80 -1.86
C ILE A 323 22.58 -8.92 -3.37
N SER A 324 23.37 -9.92 -3.77
CA SER A 324 23.69 -10.20 -5.16
C SER A 324 24.05 -11.65 -5.33
N TYR A 325 23.31 -12.37 -6.18
CA TYR A 325 23.59 -13.78 -6.42
C TYR A 325 23.01 -14.26 -7.74
N ARG A 326 23.43 -15.45 -8.14
CA ARG A 326 22.84 -16.20 -9.24
C ARG A 326 21.73 -17.10 -8.70
N ASP A 327 20.52 -16.96 -9.22
CA ASP A 327 19.43 -17.88 -8.86
C ASP A 327 19.63 -19.27 -9.49
N LYS A 328 18.74 -20.21 -9.12
CA LYS A 328 18.75 -21.59 -9.66
C LYS A 328 18.55 -21.64 -11.17
N SER A 329 17.99 -20.59 -11.78
CA SER A 329 17.75 -20.45 -13.21
C SER A 329 18.92 -19.80 -13.94
N GLY A 330 20.00 -19.43 -13.23
CA GLY A 330 21.20 -18.83 -13.80
C GLY A 330 21.18 -17.31 -13.92
N HIS A 331 20.10 -16.64 -13.50
CA HIS A 331 19.94 -15.19 -13.62
C HIS A 331 20.54 -14.43 -12.43
N HIS A 332 21.01 -13.20 -12.68
CA HIS A 332 21.39 -12.28 -11.61
C HIS A 332 20.15 -11.80 -10.86
N THR A 333 20.11 -12.03 -9.55
CA THR A 333 19.02 -11.63 -8.69
C THR A 333 19.53 -11.02 -7.37
N GLY A 334 18.59 -10.47 -6.59
CA GLY A 334 18.86 -9.77 -5.33
C GLY A 334 18.78 -8.25 -5.43
N ILE A 335 19.18 -7.58 -4.35
CA ILE A 335 19.14 -6.12 -4.21
C ILE A 335 19.96 -5.43 -5.30
N ASP A 336 21.18 -5.88 -5.55
CA ASP A 336 22.08 -5.30 -6.56
C ASP A 336 21.48 -5.41 -7.96
N ALA A 337 20.80 -6.52 -8.29
CA ALA A 337 20.08 -6.68 -9.55
C ALA A 337 18.94 -5.65 -9.69
N GLY A 338 18.22 -5.39 -8.58
CA GLY A 338 17.19 -4.35 -8.53
C GLY A 338 17.74 -2.93 -8.74
N TYR A 339 18.86 -2.60 -8.10
CA TYR A 339 19.55 -1.32 -8.31
C TYR A 339 20.09 -1.19 -9.73
N ILE A 340 20.74 -2.22 -10.28
CA ILE A 340 21.22 -2.20 -11.67
C ILE A 340 20.06 -2.00 -12.65
N LYS A 341 18.91 -2.67 -12.45
CA LYS A 341 17.72 -2.46 -13.27
C LYS A 341 17.20 -1.03 -13.19
N ALA A 342 17.19 -0.43 -12.00
CA ALA A 342 16.80 0.96 -11.80
C ALA A 342 17.77 1.96 -12.45
N LEU A 343 19.07 1.68 -12.41
CA LEU A 343 20.10 2.44 -13.11
C LEU A 343 19.95 2.31 -14.62
N ASN A 344 19.74 1.10 -15.14
CA ASN A 344 19.55 0.86 -16.57
C ASN A 344 18.30 1.54 -17.15
N ARG A 345 17.24 1.73 -16.36
CA ARG A 345 16.07 2.55 -16.79
C ARG A 345 16.44 4.01 -17.07
N ARG A 346 17.45 4.54 -16.39
CA ARG A 346 17.92 5.93 -16.50
C ARG A 346 19.02 6.07 -17.56
N LEU A 347 19.84 5.04 -17.69
CA LEU A 347 20.97 4.96 -18.61
C LEU A 347 20.63 4.26 -19.94
N ASN A 348 19.35 4.06 -20.24
CA ASN A 348 18.87 3.41 -21.46
C ASN A 348 19.53 2.04 -21.75
N GLY A 349 19.73 1.23 -20.72
CA GLY A 349 20.21 -0.15 -20.85
C GLY A 349 21.72 -0.33 -21.04
N LEU A 350 22.53 0.72 -20.84
CA LEU A 350 23.98 0.66 -21.08
C LEU A 350 24.77 -0.25 -20.13
N LEU A 351 24.26 -0.57 -18.93
CA LEU A 351 24.96 -1.42 -17.97
C LEU A 351 24.77 -2.91 -18.32
N THR A 352 25.88 -3.61 -18.52
CA THR A 352 25.93 -5.08 -18.72
C THR A 352 26.51 -5.73 -17.49
N VAL A 353 25.76 -6.65 -16.86
CA VAL A 353 26.19 -7.31 -15.62
C VAL A 353 27.12 -8.48 -15.92
N GLU A 354 28.24 -8.53 -15.19
CA GLU A 354 29.14 -9.68 -15.18
C GLU A 354 29.26 -10.28 -13.78
N LEU A 355 28.76 -11.51 -13.62
CA LEU A 355 28.79 -12.23 -12.36
C LEU A 355 30.11 -12.98 -12.15
N GLY A 356 30.70 -12.85 -10.96
CA GLY A 356 31.90 -13.58 -10.56
C GLY A 356 32.08 -13.63 -9.06
N SER A 357 33.06 -14.40 -8.58
CA SER A 357 33.41 -14.43 -7.16
C SER A 357 33.97 -13.07 -6.77
N TRP A 358 33.86 -12.70 -5.49
CA TRP A 358 34.29 -11.39 -5.00
C TRP A 358 35.73 -11.05 -5.44
N ASP A 359 36.69 -11.95 -5.19
CA ASP A 359 38.09 -11.74 -5.58
C ASP A 359 38.26 -11.56 -7.08
N ARG A 360 37.53 -12.33 -7.88
CA ARG A 360 37.60 -12.26 -9.35
C ARG A 360 37.08 -10.92 -9.85
N ILE A 361 35.88 -10.50 -9.45
CA ILE A 361 35.30 -9.23 -9.94
C ILE A 361 36.04 -8.01 -9.39
N TYR A 362 36.59 -8.09 -8.17
CA TYR A 362 37.43 -7.05 -7.59
C TYR A 362 38.71 -6.86 -8.40
N ASN A 363 39.45 -7.94 -8.67
CA ASN A 363 40.70 -7.88 -9.44
C ASN A 363 40.44 -7.42 -10.87
N ARG A 364 39.37 -7.90 -11.52
CA ARG A 364 38.99 -7.44 -12.86
C ARG A 364 38.65 -5.95 -12.92
N LEU A 365 38.03 -5.37 -11.90
CA LEU A 365 37.86 -3.91 -11.83
C LEU A 365 39.21 -3.21 -11.64
N LYS A 366 40.08 -3.74 -10.77
CA LYS A 366 41.43 -3.20 -10.52
C LYS A 366 42.28 -3.18 -11.79
N ASP A 367 42.18 -4.23 -12.60
CA ASP A 367 42.88 -4.41 -13.87
C ASP A 367 42.16 -3.74 -15.04
N LYS A 368 41.07 -3.00 -14.77
CA LYS A 368 40.27 -2.24 -15.75
C LYS A 368 39.58 -3.11 -16.81
N GLU A 369 39.43 -4.40 -16.55
CA GLU A 369 38.60 -5.32 -17.33
C GLU A 369 37.10 -5.18 -17.01
N LEU A 370 36.75 -4.59 -15.87
CA LEU A 370 35.40 -4.11 -15.58
C LEU A 370 35.43 -2.59 -15.49
N ASP A 371 34.27 -1.97 -15.72
CA ASP A 371 34.15 -0.51 -15.71
C ASP A 371 33.57 -0.02 -14.37
N ALA A 372 32.72 -0.84 -13.74
CA ALA A 372 32.19 -0.64 -12.40
C ALA A 372 32.01 -1.96 -11.63
N LEU A 373 31.80 -1.89 -10.32
CA LEU A 373 31.55 -3.02 -9.42
C LEU A 373 30.50 -2.65 -8.37
N MET A 374 29.46 -3.48 -8.24
CA MET A 374 28.45 -3.37 -7.18
C MET A 374 28.95 -3.92 -5.85
N GLY A 375 28.36 -3.46 -4.74
CA GLY A 375 28.57 -4.05 -3.43
C GLY A 375 29.93 -3.77 -2.78
N ILE A 376 30.69 -2.80 -3.28
CA ILE A 376 32.04 -2.51 -2.79
C ILE A 376 32.03 -1.45 -1.69
N THR A 377 32.67 -1.76 -0.57
CA THR A 377 32.85 -0.82 0.55
C THR A 377 33.95 0.20 0.24
N PRO A 378 33.66 1.52 0.26
CA PRO A 378 34.66 2.57 0.14
C PRO A 378 35.68 2.51 1.29
N ARG A 379 36.97 2.50 0.97
CA ARG A 379 38.06 2.45 1.96
C ARG A 379 39.28 3.21 1.48
N ALA A 380 40.07 3.74 2.41
CA ALA A 380 41.32 4.44 2.11
C ALA A 380 42.29 3.61 1.26
N ASN A 381 42.41 2.30 1.52
CA ASN A 381 43.26 1.40 0.73
C ASN A 381 42.72 1.07 -0.69
N ARG A 382 41.45 1.38 -0.98
CA ARG A 382 40.81 1.17 -2.29
C ARG A 382 40.69 2.45 -3.11
N GLN A 383 40.70 3.62 -2.46
CA GLN A 383 40.64 4.94 -3.09
C GLN A 383 41.71 5.20 -4.17
N PRO A 384 42.94 4.63 -4.09
CA PRO A 384 43.92 4.76 -5.18
C PRO A 384 43.47 4.09 -6.50
N PHE A 385 42.62 3.05 -6.42
CA PHE A 385 42.23 2.24 -7.58
C PHE A 385 40.84 2.60 -8.12
N PHE A 386 39.95 3.12 -7.27
CA PHE A 386 38.54 3.32 -7.60
C PHE A 386 38.00 4.69 -7.17
N GLU A 387 37.01 5.16 -7.93
CA GLU A 387 36.06 6.20 -7.54
C GLU A 387 34.80 5.55 -6.99
N PHE A 388 34.21 6.11 -5.93
CA PHE A 388 33.02 5.53 -5.29
C PHE A 388 31.82 6.47 -5.42
N THR A 389 30.64 5.89 -5.63
CA THR A 389 29.38 6.59 -5.33
C THR A 389 29.18 6.68 -3.83
N GLU A 390 28.18 7.46 -3.41
CA GLU A 390 27.60 7.30 -2.09
C GLU A 390 27.05 5.87 -1.91
N PRO A 391 27.09 5.31 -0.69
CA PRO A 391 26.52 4.00 -0.42
C PRO A 391 25.01 3.95 -0.72
N TYR A 392 24.57 2.90 -1.42
CA TYR A 392 23.16 2.71 -1.75
C TYR A 392 22.44 1.79 -0.75
N ILE A 393 23.19 1.00 0.02
CA ILE A 393 22.67 0.18 1.12
C ILE A 393 23.76 0.01 2.19
N GLU A 394 23.35 0.03 3.45
CA GLU A 394 24.19 -0.34 4.59
C GLU A 394 23.51 -1.47 5.34
N VAL A 395 24.25 -2.55 5.59
CA VAL A 395 23.77 -3.71 6.33
C VAL A 395 24.69 -3.98 7.50
N PRO A 396 24.16 -4.07 8.74
CA PRO A 396 24.98 -4.32 9.90
C PRO A 396 25.60 -5.72 9.89
N HIS A 397 26.72 -5.86 10.59
CA HIS A 397 27.24 -7.17 10.93
C HIS A 397 26.64 -7.69 12.23
N ALA A 398 26.35 -8.98 12.27
CA ALA A 398 25.71 -9.64 13.40
C ALA A 398 26.42 -10.95 13.75
N ILE A 399 26.25 -11.37 15.00
CA ILE A 399 26.79 -12.59 15.58
C ILE A 399 25.70 -13.67 15.47
N PHE A 400 26.01 -14.78 14.82
CA PHE A 400 25.16 -15.96 14.75
C PHE A 400 25.84 -17.13 15.44
N ALA A 401 25.12 -17.83 16.31
CA ALA A 401 25.66 -18.96 17.07
C ALA A 401 24.52 -19.94 17.42
N PRO A 402 24.86 -21.13 17.93
CA PRO A 402 23.85 -22.13 18.26
C PRO A 402 22.87 -21.66 19.35
N GLU A 403 21.58 -21.99 19.18
CA GLU A 403 20.54 -21.68 20.16
C GLU A 403 20.83 -22.28 21.54
N ALA A 404 21.34 -23.50 21.54
CA ALA A 404 21.78 -24.19 22.73
C ALA A 404 23.20 -23.71 23.10
N GLY A 405 23.34 -22.96 24.19
CA GLY A 405 24.64 -22.57 24.73
C GLY A 405 24.70 -21.16 25.31
N VAL A 406 25.93 -20.64 25.38
CA VAL A 406 26.20 -19.28 25.90
C VAL A 406 25.79 -18.24 24.86
N ARG A 407 24.98 -17.26 25.28
CA ARG A 407 24.52 -16.18 24.42
C ARG A 407 25.58 -15.09 24.27
N PHE A 408 25.81 -14.65 23.03
CA PHE A 408 26.80 -13.63 22.66
C PHE A 408 26.11 -12.34 22.20
N ASN A 409 25.77 -11.46 23.13
CA ASN A 409 25.11 -10.19 22.81
C ASN A 409 26.07 -9.16 22.16
N GLY A 410 27.38 -9.38 22.28
CA GLY A 410 28.41 -8.54 21.67
C GLY A 410 29.78 -9.21 21.60
N ILE A 411 30.69 -8.60 20.86
CA ILE A 411 31.99 -9.19 20.50
C ILE A 411 32.92 -9.46 21.70
N ALA A 412 32.80 -8.71 22.79
CA ALA A 412 33.60 -8.92 23.99
C ALA A 412 33.40 -10.33 24.60
N GLN A 413 32.23 -10.93 24.40
CA GLN A 413 31.91 -12.26 24.90
C GLN A 413 32.48 -13.39 24.03
N LEU A 414 33.15 -13.06 22.92
CA LEU A 414 33.83 -13.99 22.02
C LEU A 414 35.34 -14.06 22.27
N ALA A 415 35.85 -13.43 23.34
CA ALA A 415 37.25 -13.58 23.73
C ALA A 415 37.58 -15.07 24.00
N GLY A 416 38.66 -15.57 23.39
CA GLY A 416 39.06 -16.97 23.42
C GLY A 416 38.19 -17.91 22.57
N LYS A 417 37.23 -17.39 21.80
CA LYS A 417 36.33 -18.17 20.95
C LYS A 417 36.75 -18.16 19.49
N SER A 418 36.36 -19.20 18.78
CA SER A 418 36.53 -19.33 17.34
C SER A 418 35.38 -18.65 16.59
N VAL A 419 35.72 -17.76 15.65
CA VAL A 419 34.75 -17.01 14.87
C VAL A 419 34.94 -17.28 13.38
N ALA A 420 33.91 -17.86 12.76
CA ALA A 420 33.82 -18.08 11.34
C ALA A 420 33.48 -16.78 10.58
N VAL A 421 34.24 -16.48 9.54
CA VAL A 421 34.03 -15.36 8.61
C VAL A 421 34.39 -15.77 7.19
N GLU A 422 34.02 -14.99 6.18
CA GLU A 422 34.42 -15.24 4.80
C GLU A 422 35.88 -14.85 4.54
N ALA A 423 36.57 -15.66 3.72
CA ALA A 423 37.90 -15.38 3.23
C ALA A 423 37.89 -14.13 2.32
N GLY A 424 38.87 -13.24 2.50
CA GLY A 424 39.00 -12.00 1.72
C GLY A 424 38.00 -10.90 2.10
N PHE A 425 37.06 -11.16 3.02
CA PHE A 425 36.13 -10.15 3.49
C PHE A 425 36.79 -9.29 4.57
N PHE A 426 36.48 -7.99 4.53
CA PHE A 426 37.14 -7.02 5.40
C PHE A 426 36.92 -7.29 6.90
N ILE A 427 35.83 -7.98 7.25
CA ILE A 427 35.49 -8.29 8.64
C ILE A 427 36.59 -9.13 9.29
N ALA A 428 37.23 -10.02 8.53
CA ALA A 428 38.35 -10.82 9.03
C ALA A 428 39.50 -9.94 9.52
N ASP A 429 39.83 -8.87 8.79
CA ASP A 429 40.88 -7.93 9.18
C ASP A 429 40.47 -7.09 10.40
N VAL A 430 39.21 -6.65 10.46
CA VAL A 430 38.68 -5.91 11.62
C VAL A 430 38.76 -6.76 12.88
N LEU A 431 38.35 -8.03 12.81
CA LEU A 431 38.44 -8.95 13.95
C LEU A 431 39.88 -9.18 14.38
N ARG A 432 40.81 -9.46 13.45
CA ARG A 432 42.22 -9.68 13.78
C ARG A 432 42.91 -8.45 14.38
N GLN A 433 42.57 -7.25 13.92
CA GLN A 433 43.23 -6.01 14.36
C GLN A 433 42.64 -5.46 15.66
N GLN A 434 41.32 -5.52 15.83
CA GLN A 434 40.63 -4.89 16.96
C GLN A 434 40.29 -5.87 18.09
N PHE A 435 40.21 -7.17 17.79
CA PHE A 435 39.81 -8.22 18.73
C PHE A 435 40.78 -9.41 18.65
N PRO A 436 42.06 -9.22 18.99
CA PRO A 436 43.10 -10.25 18.83
C PRO A 436 42.85 -11.52 19.66
N ASP A 437 42.03 -11.42 20.72
CA ASP A 437 41.63 -12.56 21.55
C ASP A 437 40.58 -13.46 20.86
N VAL A 438 40.05 -13.07 19.70
CA VAL A 438 39.13 -13.87 18.89
C VAL A 438 39.93 -14.71 17.88
N THR A 439 39.70 -16.02 17.85
CA THR A 439 40.33 -16.90 16.87
C THR A 439 39.55 -16.88 15.56
N VAL A 440 40.01 -16.08 14.59
CA VAL A 440 39.33 -15.92 13.28
C VAL A 440 39.61 -17.10 12.35
N GLN A 441 38.56 -17.82 11.95
CA GLN A 441 38.59 -18.88 10.95
C GLN A 441 37.90 -18.39 9.65
N THR A 442 38.56 -18.58 8.49
CA THR A 442 38.05 -18.08 7.21
C THR A 442 37.53 -19.19 6.31
N PHE A 443 36.37 -18.98 5.69
CA PHE A 443 35.69 -19.94 4.81
C PHE A 443 35.44 -19.34 3.41
N LYS A 444 35.20 -20.17 2.38
CA LYS A 444 35.08 -19.66 1.00
C LYS A 444 33.78 -18.89 0.75
N SER A 445 32.76 -19.12 1.57
CA SER A 445 31.45 -18.47 1.45
C SER A 445 30.78 -18.30 2.81
N THR A 446 29.80 -17.39 2.86
CA THR A 446 28.95 -17.22 4.06
C THR A 446 28.23 -18.51 4.44
N ARG A 447 27.84 -19.33 3.45
CA ARG A 447 27.19 -20.63 3.65
C ARG A 447 28.11 -21.61 4.37
N GLU A 448 29.35 -21.75 3.91
CA GLU A 448 30.35 -22.60 4.57
C GLU A 448 30.66 -22.11 5.99
N ALA A 449 30.78 -20.80 6.20
CA ALA A 449 31.04 -20.22 7.51
C ALA A 449 29.89 -20.50 8.49
N LEU A 450 28.63 -20.40 8.05
CA LEU A 450 27.47 -20.73 8.87
C LEU A 450 27.37 -22.23 9.16
N TYR A 451 27.69 -23.09 8.19
CA TYR A 451 27.70 -24.54 8.42
C TYR A 451 28.76 -24.97 9.43
N ALA A 452 29.95 -24.37 9.41
CA ALA A 452 30.97 -24.64 10.41
C ALA A 452 30.45 -24.35 11.83
N VAL A 453 29.70 -23.27 12.03
CA VAL A 453 29.09 -22.94 13.32
C VAL A 453 27.95 -23.90 13.67
N SER A 454 27.11 -24.25 12.70
CA SER A 454 26.02 -25.21 12.88
C SER A 454 26.54 -26.61 13.27
N GLN A 455 27.71 -27.00 12.78
CA GLN A 455 28.35 -28.29 13.04
C GLN A 455 29.24 -28.30 14.29
N GLY A 456 29.52 -27.12 14.87
CA GLY A 456 30.36 -26.98 16.06
C GLY A 456 31.86 -26.83 15.78
N ASP A 457 32.27 -26.65 14.51
CA ASP A 457 33.65 -26.38 14.12
C ASP A 457 34.10 -24.95 14.46
N ALA A 458 33.14 -24.03 14.66
CA ALA A 458 33.34 -22.68 15.14
C ALA A 458 32.28 -22.28 16.18
N ASP A 459 32.63 -21.44 17.15
CA ASP A 459 31.70 -21.02 18.22
C ASP A 459 30.64 -20.01 17.74
N ALA A 460 30.99 -19.15 16.78
CA ALA A 460 30.09 -18.15 16.22
C ALA A 460 30.49 -17.75 14.79
N TYR A 461 29.53 -17.22 14.03
CA TYR A 461 29.76 -16.54 12.76
C TYR A 461 29.54 -15.04 12.95
N ILE A 462 30.40 -14.21 12.34
CA ILE A 462 30.21 -12.76 12.28
C ILE A 462 30.26 -12.30 10.84
N GLY A 463 29.20 -11.65 10.38
CA GLY A 463 29.20 -11.02 9.07
C GLY A 463 27.87 -10.39 8.71
N ASN A 464 27.63 -10.18 7.42
CA ASN A 464 26.46 -9.47 6.92
C ASN A 464 25.16 -10.13 7.40
N ARG A 465 24.39 -9.39 8.22
CA ARG A 465 23.17 -9.92 8.86
C ARG A 465 22.12 -10.38 7.85
N ALA A 466 21.87 -9.58 6.80
CA ALA A 466 20.85 -9.92 5.80
C ALA A 466 21.21 -11.22 5.06
N VAL A 467 22.49 -11.40 4.74
CA VAL A 467 22.99 -12.58 4.05
C VAL A 467 22.87 -13.82 4.93
N ALA A 468 23.31 -13.72 6.19
CA ALA A 468 23.25 -14.85 7.10
C ALA A 468 21.82 -15.26 7.46
N THR A 469 20.92 -14.30 7.71
CA THR A 469 19.50 -14.59 7.96
C THR A 469 18.82 -15.23 6.75
N TYR A 470 19.18 -14.81 5.53
CA TYR A 470 18.64 -15.44 4.32
C TYR A 470 19.09 -16.89 4.20
N ILE A 471 20.40 -17.16 4.35
CA ILE A 471 21.00 -18.52 4.23
C ILE A 471 20.44 -19.47 5.30
N ILE A 472 20.61 -19.11 6.57
CA ILE A 472 19.52 -19.11 7.57
C ILE A 472 18.26 -19.93 7.24
N GLN A 473 17.32 -19.16 6.69
CA GLN A 473 15.95 -19.52 6.40
C GLN A 473 15.82 -20.35 5.12
N ASP A 474 16.58 -20.04 4.07
CA ASP A 474 16.54 -20.74 2.78
C ASP A 474 16.98 -22.20 2.92
N GLU A 475 17.95 -22.45 3.80
CA GLU A 475 18.54 -23.77 4.03
C GLU A 475 18.04 -24.46 5.30
N LEU A 476 17.11 -23.83 6.02
CA LEU A 476 16.50 -24.35 7.24
C LEU A 476 17.54 -24.76 8.30
N ILE A 477 18.57 -23.94 8.49
CA ILE A 477 19.61 -24.15 9.51
C ILE A 477 19.00 -23.84 10.89
N SER A 478 18.25 -24.80 11.44
CA SER A 478 17.35 -24.58 12.57
C SER A 478 18.05 -24.36 13.90
N ASN A 479 19.33 -24.74 14.01
CA ASN A 479 20.07 -24.65 15.27
C ASN A 479 20.80 -23.31 15.46
N LEU A 480 20.83 -22.42 14.46
CA LEU A 480 21.50 -21.12 14.56
C LEU A 480 20.50 -19.97 14.73
N LEU A 481 20.85 -19.02 15.60
CA LEU A 481 20.11 -17.76 15.74
C LEU A 481 21.05 -16.56 15.86
N GLU A 482 20.49 -15.37 15.63
CA GLU A 482 21.20 -14.10 15.83
C GLU A 482 21.36 -13.81 17.33
N HIS A 483 22.57 -13.93 17.87
CA HIS A 483 22.85 -13.68 19.30
C HIS A 483 22.96 -12.19 19.61
N GLY A 484 23.56 -11.41 18.70
CA GLY A 484 23.89 -10.01 18.94
C GLY A 484 24.45 -9.31 17.69
N ARG A 485 24.89 -8.05 17.85
CA ARG A 485 25.47 -7.24 16.77
C ARG A 485 26.87 -6.78 17.14
N ILE A 486 27.64 -6.40 16.13
CA ILE A 486 28.93 -5.75 16.32
C ILE A 486 28.88 -4.32 15.76
N ASP A 487 29.36 -3.36 16.54
CA ASP A 487 29.43 -1.96 16.11
C ASP A 487 30.76 -1.63 15.43
N ALA A 488 31.75 -2.53 15.53
CA ALA A 488 33.06 -2.39 14.90
C ALA A 488 33.01 -2.40 13.37
N SER A 489 31.91 -2.84 12.76
CA SER A 489 31.78 -2.86 11.30
C SER A 489 30.35 -3.02 10.77
N SER A 490 30.16 -2.57 9.53
CA SER A 490 28.97 -2.82 8.72
C SER A 490 29.37 -3.00 7.24
N SER A 491 28.52 -3.71 6.49
CA SER A 491 28.60 -3.77 5.03
C SER A 491 28.02 -2.47 4.45
N VAL A 492 28.87 -1.47 4.28
CA VAL A 492 28.54 -0.22 3.56
C VAL A 492 28.77 -0.48 2.07
N ASN A 493 27.72 -0.61 1.29
CA ASN A 493 27.82 -1.00 -0.12
C ASN A 493 27.61 0.20 -1.04
N ALA A 494 28.63 0.52 -1.82
CA ALA A 494 28.62 1.53 -2.87
C ALA A 494 28.92 0.91 -4.24
N ILE A 495 28.87 1.72 -5.29
CA ILE A 495 29.37 1.34 -6.61
C ILE A 495 30.79 1.88 -6.75
N GLY A 496 31.75 0.99 -7.02
CA GLY A 496 33.13 1.35 -7.34
C GLY A 496 33.29 1.44 -8.85
N VAL A 497 33.97 2.48 -9.32
CA VAL A 497 34.25 2.75 -10.72
C VAL A 497 35.76 2.84 -10.89
N ARG A 498 36.31 2.35 -11.99
CA ARG A 498 37.74 2.49 -12.30
C ARG A 498 38.21 3.95 -12.20
N LYS A 499 39.39 4.18 -11.61
CA LYS A 499 39.88 5.53 -11.24
C LYS A 499 39.90 6.55 -12.38
N ASP A 500 40.17 6.09 -13.60
CA ASP A 500 40.28 6.93 -14.79
C ASP A 500 38.92 7.31 -15.40
N TRP A 501 37.79 6.81 -14.88
CA TRP A 501 36.42 7.15 -15.34
C TRP A 501 35.57 7.86 -14.26
N PRO A 502 36.02 9.01 -13.71
CA PRO A 502 35.25 9.75 -12.71
C PRO A 502 33.89 10.24 -13.24
N ILE A 503 33.78 10.50 -14.55
CA ILE A 503 32.53 10.86 -15.23
C ILE A 503 31.48 9.75 -15.07
N LEU A 504 31.86 8.47 -15.14
CA LEU A 504 30.93 7.36 -14.94
C LEU A 504 30.43 7.32 -13.49
N ARG A 505 31.32 7.58 -12.51
CA ARG A 505 30.92 7.69 -11.11
C ARG A 505 29.87 8.79 -10.92
N ASP A 506 30.08 9.98 -11.50
CA ASP A 506 29.13 11.10 -11.40
C ASP A 506 27.78 10.78 -12.06
N ILE A 507 27.79 10.10 -13.22
CA ILE A 507 26.59 9.63 -13.90
C ILE A 507 25.82 8.64 -13.04
N LEU A 508 26.51 7.66 -12.46
CA LEU A 508 25.90 6.67 -11.57
C LEU A 508 25.37 7.32 -10.30
N GLN A 509 26.09 8.30 -9.73
CA GLN A 509 25.60 9.07 -8.57
C GLN A 509 24.32 9.83 -8.90
N LYS A 510 24.27 10.56 -10.01
CA LYS A 510 23.05 11.26 -10.46
C LYS A 510 21.90 10.29 -10.71
N ALA A 511 22.20 9.13 -11.29
CA ALA A 511 21.21 8.09 -11.50
C ALA A 511 20.67 7.58 -10.15
N LEU A 512 21.54 7.34 -9.17
CA LEU A 512 21.14 6.96 -7.82
C LEU A 512 20.29 8.06 -7.16
N ASP A 513 20.70 9.32 -7.21
CA ASP A 513 20.02 10.46 -6.59
C ASP A 513 18.63 10.72 -7.16
N SER A 514 18.42 10.39 -8.43
CA SER A 514 17.11 10.49 -9.09
C SER A 514 16.16 9.31 -8.77
N MET A 515 16.57 8.35 -7.93
CA MET A 515 15.70 7.27 -7.45
C MET A 515 14.82 7.76 -6.30
N PRO A 516 13.49 7.78 -6.45
CA PRO A 516 12.59 8.11 -5.36
C PRO A 516 12.78 7.17 -4.16
N PRO A 517 12.58 7.64 -2.92
CA PRO A 517 12.68 6.81 -1.73
C PRO A 517 11.85 5.52 -1.82
N LYS A 518 10.65 5.59 -2.39
CA LYS A 518 9.78 4.43 -2.61
C LYS A 518 10.37 3.40 -3.58
N GLU A 519 11.09 3.83 -4.62
CA GLU A 519 11.77 2.91 -5.55
C GLU A 519 12.89 2.16 -4.83
N ARG A 520 13.72 2.86 -4.03
CA ARG A 520 14.76 2.26 -3.20
C ARG A 520 14.19 1.29 -2.16
N GLN A 521 13.07 1.69 -1.53
CA GLN A 521 12.35 0.87 -0.57
C GLN A 521 11.81 -0.39 -1.24
N LEU A 522 11.20 -0.31 -2.44
CA LEU A 522 10.71 -1.49 -3.16
C LEU A 522 11.84 -2.47 -3.54
N ILE A 523 12.99 -1.95 -4.01
CA ILE A 523 14.17 -2.79 -4.32
C ILE A 523 14.65 -3.54 -3.07
N SER A 524 14.54 -2.91 -1.90
CA SER A 524 15.00 -3.49 -0.64
C SER A 524 13.95 -4.38 0.03
N LYS A 525 12.65 -4.05 -0.10
CA LYS A 525 11.52 -4.64 0.63
C LYS A 525 11.36 -6.13 0.41
N ASP A 526 11.66 -6.61 -0.79
CA ASP A 526 11.47 -8.02 -1.17
C ASP A 526 12.59 -8.93 -0.66
N TRP A 527 13.69 -8.34 -0.20
CA TRP A 527 14.95 -9.05 0.06
C TRP A 527 15.47 -8.85 1.47
N VAL A 528 15.24 -7.66 2.02
CA VAL A 528 15.63 -7.30 3.37
C VAL A 528 14.51 -6.47 3.94
N THR A 529 13.95 -6.95 5.05
CA THR A 529 13.04 -6.16 5.89
C THR A 529 13.84 -5.05 6.60
N LEU A 530 14.55 -4.18 5.88
CA LEU A 530 15.39 -3.11 6.44
C LEU A 530 14.58 -2.08 7.23
N ASP A 531 13.34 -1.81 6.83
CA ASP A 531 12.44 -0.94 7.60
C ASP A 531 12.03 -1.55 8.95
N LYS A 532 12.09 -2.89 9.09
CA LYS A 532 11.77 -3.56 10.36
C LYS A 532 12.93 -3.55 11.36
N TYR A 533 14.17 -3.28 10.92
CA TYR A 533 15.39 -3.49 11.72
C TYR A 533 16.40 -2.34 11.73
N ARG A 534 15.98 -1.12 11.34
CA ARG A 534 16.55 0.15 11.86
C ARG A 534 16.46 0.28 13.40
N ARG A 535 16.03 -0.77 14.09
CA ARG A 535 16.23 -0.98 15.53
C ARG A 535 17.74 -1.10 15.76
N GLY A 536 18.36 0.01 16.17
CA GLY A 536 19.54 -0.09 17.03
C GLY A 536 19.19 -0.94 18.26
N ALA A 537 20.20 -1.28 19.07
CA ALA A 537 19.93 -1.66 20.45
C ALA A 537 18.85 -0.69 21.00
N PHE A 538 17.88 -1.20 21.75
CA PHE A 538 16.91 -0.34 22.40
C PHE A 538 17.68 0.54 23.39
N GLU A 539 18.14 1.68 22.90
CA GLU A 539 19.00 2.60 23.59
C GLU A 539 18.25 3.91 23.73
N LEU A 540 17.92 4.18 24.97
CA LEU A 540 17.46 5.48 25.40
C LEU A 540 18.68 6.39 25.48
N SER A 541 18.60 7.57 24.87
CA SER A 541 19.60 8.60 25.06
C SER A 541 19.73 8.97 26.54
N ARG A 542 20.86 9.57 26.92
CA ARG A 542 21.05 10.07 28.31
C ARG A 542 19.89 10.97 28.75
N ARG A 543 19.41 11.84 27.86
CA ARG A 543 18.27 12.73 28.10
C ARG A 543 16.98 11.96 28.35
N GLU A 544 16.69 10.92 27.55
CA GLU A 544 15.50 10.10 27.71
C GLU A 544 15.55 9.28 29.01
N ARG A 545 16.71 8.69 29.37
CA ARG A 545 16.90 7.97 30.63
C ARG A 545 16.68 8.87 31.84
N GLN A 546 17.27 10.06 31.84
CA GLN A 546 17.07 11.05 32.91
C GLN A 546 15.62 11.49 33.00
N TRP A 547 14.96 11.69 31.86
CA TRP A 547 13.56 12.07 31.83
C TRP A 547 12.66 10.97 32.42
N LEU A 548 12.88 9.71 32.04
CA LEU A 548 12.12 8.58 32.59
C LEU A 548 12.37 8.36 34.09
N ALA A 549 13.61 8.55 34.55
CA ALA A 549 13.94 8.49 35.97
C ALA A 549 13.23 9.59 36.79
N ALA A 550 13.04 10.78 36.19
CA ALA A 550 12.28 11.88 36.81
C ALA A 550 10.75 11.69 36.73
N HIS A 551 10.27 10.81 35.86
CA HIS A 551 8.85 10.51 35.65
C HIS A 551 8.58 9.00 35.74
N PRO A 552 8.81 8.39 36.93
CA PRO A 552 8.70 6.94 37.10
C PRO A 552 7.26 6.42 36.97
N VAL A 553 6.27 7.31 37.04
CA VAL A 553 4.85 7.00 36.91
C VAL A 553 4.25 7.84 35.77
N ILE A 554 3.61 7.18 34.82
CA ILE A 554 2.95 7.79 33.67
C ILE A 554 1.46 7.48 33.75
N ARG A 555 0.62 8.52 33.87
CA ARG A 555 -0.84 8.37 34.00
C ARG A 555 -1.49 8.20 32.64
N VAL A 556 -2.28 7.14 32.48
CA VAL A 556 -2.83 6.68 31.20
C VAL A 556 -4.33 6.94 31.13
N ALA A 557 -4.74 7.66 30.10
CA ALA A 557 -6.11 7.76 29.65
C ALA A 557 -6.46 6.53 28.77
N GLY A 558 -7.22 5.60 29.32
CA GLY A 558 -7.75 4.44 28.61
C GLY A 558 -9.27 4.49 28.49
N ASP A 559 -9.82 3.91 27.41
CA ASP A 559 -11.26 3.72 27.26
C ASP A 559 -11.74 2.48 28.01
N ARG A 560 -12.68 2.66 28.94
CA ARG A 560 -13.22 1.60 29.79
C ARG A 560 -14.14 0.62 29.03
N ALA A 561 -14.62 1.00 27.85
CA ALA A 561 -15.62 0.26 27.08
C ALA A 561 -15.23 0.06 25.60
N PHE A 562 -13.93 -0.08 25.31
CA PHE A 562 -13.42 -0.27 23.94
C PHE A 562 -12.88 -1.69 23.70
N SER A 563 -13.65 -2.70 24.12
CA SER A 563 -13.28 -4.11 23.97
C SER A 563 -13.22 -4.56 22.50
N PRO A 564 -12.22 -5.36 22.07
CA PRO A 564 -11.15 -5.99 22.87
C PRO A 564 -9.82 -5.20 22.87
N ILE A 565 -9.85 -3.90 22.55
CA ILE A 565 -8.64 -3.07 22.41
C ILE A 565 -8.14 -2.63 23.78
N GLU A 566 -9.00 -1.95 24.53
CA GLU A 566 -8.81 -1.59 25.93
C GLU A 566 -10.17 -1.47 26.59
N PHE A 567 -10.33 -2.07 27.77
CA PHE A 567 -11.60 -2.07 28.50
C PHE A 567 -11.38 -2.52 29.93
N ILE A 568 -12.34 -2.25 30.82
CA ILE A 568 -12.32 -2.81 32.17
C ILE A 568 -12.88 -4.23 32.15
N GLY A 569 -12.05 -5.19 32.57
CA GLY A 569 -12.41 -6.59 32.71
C GLY A 569 -13.27 -6.86 33.95
N ARG A 570 -13.67 -8.12 34.13
CA ARG A 570 -14.43 -8.57 35.32
C ARG A 570 -13.61 -8.49 36.62
N ASP A 571 -12.29 -8.46 36.49
CA ASP A 571 -11.32 -8.26 37.56
C ASP A 571 -11.22 -6.80 38.04
N GLY A 572 -11.94 -5.87 37.39
CA GLY A 572 -11.88 -4.45 37.71
C GLY A 572 -10.64 -3.74 37.14
N ALA A 573 -9.81 -4.44 36.37
CA ALA A 573 -8.58 -3.90 35.78
C ALA A 573 -8.72 -3.65 34.28
N PHE A 574 -7.90 -2.74 33.75
CA PHE A 574 -7.78 -2.57 32.31
C PHE A 574 -7.19 -3.83 31.66
N ASN A 575 -7.83 -4.26 30.58
CA ASN A 575 -7.53 -5.44 29.80
C ASN A 575 -7.62 -5.10 28.30
N GLY A 576 -6.99 -5.90 27.44
CA GLY A 576 -7.05 -5.75 25.98
C GLY A 576 -5.68 -5.61 25.30
N VAL A 577 -5.72 -5.53 23.97
CA VAL A 577 -4.54 -5.42 23.10
C VAL A 577 -3.60 -4.27 23.50
N ALA A 578 -4.15 -3.08 23.75
CA ALA A 578 -3.36 -1.89 24.08
C ALA A 578 -2.68 -2.03 25.45
N VAL A 579 -3.34 -2.70 26.40
CA VAL A 579 -2.83 -2.94 27.74
C VAL A 579 -1.65 -3.92 27.70
N GLU A 580 -1.72 -4.99 26.91
CA GLU A 580 -0.59 -5.92 26.75
C GLU A 580 0.62 -5.25 26.09
N TYR A 581 0.38 -4.37 25.10
CA TYR A 581 1.46 -3.57 24.54
C TYR A 581 2.07 -2.64 25.58
N LEU A 582 1.27 -1.98 26.42
CA LEU A 582 1.79 -1.11 27.47
C LEU A 582 2.57 -1.87 28.54
N LYS A 583 2.16 -3.09 28.92
CA LYS A 583 2.97 -3.93 29.82
C LYS A 583 4.36 -4.16 29.25
N ARG A 584 4.43 -4.55 27.98
CA ARG A 584 5.72 -4.77 27.30
C ARG A 584 6.54 -3.49 27.19
N VAL A 585 5.90 -2.36 26.88
CA VAL A 585 6.56 -1.05 26.84
C VAL A 585 7.06 -0.63 28.23
N GLN A 586 6.33 -0.94 29.30
CA GLN A 586 6.73 -0.65 30.68
C GLN A 586 7.97 -1.44 31.08
N GLU A 587 8.06 -2.73 30.71
CA GLU A 587 9.27 -3.54 30.91
C GLU A 587 10.49 -2.94 30.22
N LEU A 588 10.32 -2.45 28.99
CA LEU A 588 11.41 -1.84 28.22
C LEU A 588 11.84 -0.49 28.79
N LEU A 589 10.89 0.35 29.21
CA LEU A 589 11.16 1.71 29.67
C LEU A 589 11.52 1.81 31.15
N GLY A 590 11.19 0.80 31.96
CA GLY A 590 11.40 0.83 33.41
C GLY A 590 10.51 1.85 34.14
N VAL A 591 9.34 2.17 33.60
CA VAL A 591 8.35 3.07 34.21
C VAL A 591 7.07 2.33 34.54
N ARG A 592 6.24 2.90 35.41
CA ARG A 592 4.93 2.35 35.76
C ARG A 592 3.83 3.11 35.03
N PHE A 593 3.00 2.40 34.28
CA PHE A 593 1.77 2.96 33.71
C PHE A 593 0.61 2.81 34.70
N GLU A 594 -0.02 3.93 35.05
CA GLU A 594 -1.21 3.95 35.92
C GLU A 594 -2.43 4.41 35.14
N PHE A 595 -3.39 3.52 34.92
CA PHE A 595 -4.63 3.86 34.23
C PHE A 595 -5.59 4.62 35.14
N ASP A 596 -6.26 5.63 34.59
CA ASP A 596 -7.42 6.26 35.23
C ASP A 596 -8.63 5.32 35.17
N LEU A 597 -8.91 4.66 36.29
CA LEU A 597 -10.00 3.70 36.42
C LEU A 597 -11.37 4.37 36.61
N GLU A 598 -11.44 5.68 36.87
CA GLU A 598 -12.69 6.36 37.25
C GLU A 598 -13.32 7.12 36.09
N SER A 599 -12.52 7.71 35.20
CA SER A 599 -13.03 8.53 34.12
C SER A 599 -13.73 7.73 33.02
N SER A 600 -14.86 8.25 32.54
CA SER A 600 -15.38 7.85 31.22
C SER A 600 -14.47 8.36 30.11
N TRP A 601 -14.54 7.77 28.91
CA TRP A 601 -13.69 8.19 27.80
C TRP A 601 -13.74 9.70 27.50
N PRO A 602 -14.92 10.37 27.42
CA PRO A 602 -14.97 11.82 27.24
C PRO A 602 -14.27 12.60 28.36
N VAL A 603 -14.37 12.14 29.61
CA VAL A 603 -13.72 12.79 30.76
C VAL A 603 -12.20 12.58 30.70
N ALA A 604 -11.73 11.38 30.35
CA ALA A 604 -10.32 11.07 30.21
C ALA A 604 -9.65 11.93 29.11
N VAL A 605 -10.36 12.16 28.00
CA VAL A 605 -9.90 13.06 26.93
C VAL A 605 -9.73 14.50 27.44
N GLU A 606 -10.68 15.02 28.22
CA GLU A 606 -10.59 16.37 28.80
C GLU A 606 -9.49 16.47 29.88
N LYS A 607 -9.35 15.46 30.74
CA LYS A 607 -8.25 15.39 31.71
C LYS A 607 -6.87 15.41 31.03
N LEU A 608 -6.71 14.72 29.91
CA LEU A 608 -5.45 14.75 29.16
C LEU A 608 -5.18 16.13 28.53
N LYS A 609 -6.21 16.81 28.00
CA LYS A 609 -6.08 18.21 27.53
C LYS A 609 -5.64 19.15 28.64
N ARG A 610 -6.15 18.93 29.87
CA ARG A 610 -5.79 19.66 31.09
C ARG A 610 -4.47 19.19 31.72
N ARG A 611 -3.81 18.18 31.13
CA ARG A 611 -2.55 17.58 31.60
C ARG A 611 -2.66 16.88 32.97
N GLU A 612 -3.87 16.50 33.36
CA GLU A 612 -4.15 15.65 34.52
C GLU A 612 -3.83 14.17 34.22
N LEU A 613 -3.80 13.81 32.93
CA LEU A 613 -3.31 12.53 32.42
C LEU A 613 -2.19 12.79 31.41
N ASP A 614 -1.28 11.82 31.26
CA ASP A 614 -0.01 12.02 30.55
C ASP A 614 0.00 11.42 29.15
N MET A 615 -0.75 10.34 28.92
CA MET A 615 -0.84 9.69 27.61
C MET A 615 -2.16 8.94 27.36
N PHE A 616 -2.48 8.72 26.09
CA PHE A 616 -3.44 7.73 25.64
C PHE A 616 -2.74 6.42 25.26
N SER A 617 -3.35 5.30 25.63
CA SER A 617 -2.92 3.94 25.26
C SER A 617 -3.35 3.55 23.84
N ALA A 618 -4.60 3.85 23.44
CA ALA A 618 -5.12 3.53 22.11
C ALA A 618 -5.99 4.67 21.54
N VAL A 619 -5.40 5.51 20.69
CA VAL A 619 -6.09 6.67 20.16
C VAL A 619 -5.77 6.93 18.70
N ALA A 620 -6.77 7.27 17.88
CA ALA A 620 -6.56 7.70 16.51
C ALA A 620 -6.21 9.20 16.44
N ALA A 621 -5.24 9.53 15.58
CA ALA A 621 -4.88 10.91 15.31
C ALA A 621 -5.97 11.61 14.47
N THR A 622 -6.36 12.81 14.90
CA THR A 622 -7.24 13.74 14.17
C THR A 622 -6.61 15.12 14.21
N ASP A 623 -7.01 16.02 13.31
CA ASP A 623 -6.51 17.41 13.27
C ASP A 623 -6.74 18.13 14.61
N THR A 624 -7.83 17.79 15.31
CA THR A 624 -8.15 18.32 16.64
C THR A 624 -7.19 17.77 17.70
N ARG A 625 -6.92 16.46 17.69
CA ARG A 625 -6.11 15.80 18.73
C ARG A 625 -4.62 16.10 18.62
N GLN A 626 -4.11 16.30 17.40
CA GLN A 626 -2.71 16.66 17.16
C GLN A 626 -2.32 18.01 17.80
N LYS A 627 -3.30 18.87 18.13
CA LYS A 627 -3.05 20.14 18.82
C LYS A 627 -2.59 19.97 20.27
N TYR A 628 -2.98 18.87 20.95
CA TYR A 628 -2.69 18.65 22.37
C TYR A 628 -2.03 17.31 22.68
N ALA A 629 -1.81 16.46 21.67
CA ALA A 629 -1.12 15.19 21.84
C ALA A 629 -0.12 14.92 20.70
N THR A 630 1.02 14.33 21.04
CA THR A 630 2.05 13.84 20.11
C THR A 630 1.92 12.33 19.98
N PHE A 631 1.75 11.86 18.74
CA PHE A 631 1.43 10.47 18.43
C PHE A 631 2.68 9.66 18.08
N THR A 632 2.66 8.40 18.49
CA THR A 632 3.54 7.36 17.93
C THR A 632 3.07 6.92 16.55
N ALA A 633 3.83 6.04 15.88
CA ALA A 633 3.32 5.35 14.71
C ALA A 633 2.12 4.45 15.11
N PRO A 634 1.07 4.36 14.28
CA PRO A 634 -0.08 3.53 14.61
C PRO A 634 0.31 2.04 14.64
N TYR A 635 -0.28 1.31 15.58
CA TYR A 635 -0.04 -0.11 15.79
C TYR A 635 -1.25 -0.99 15.46
N LEU A 636 -2.43 -0.38 15.26
CA LEU A 636 -3.65 -1.10 14.90
C LEU A 636 -4.56 -0.23 14.02
N SER A 637 -5.08 -0.80 12.94
CA SER A 637 -5.99 -0.10 12.01
C SER A 637 -7.37 -0.73 12.03
N LEU A 638 -8.40 0.07 12.33
CA LEU A 638 -9.77 -0.38 12.48
C LEU A 638 -10.69 0.31 11.47
N PRO A 639 -11.23 -0.41 10.47
CA PRO A 639 -12.22 0.15 9.55
C PRO A 639 -13.50 0.57 10.28
N VAL A 640 -14.03 1.74 9.94
CA VAL A 640 -15.31 2.26 10.46
C VAL A 640 -16.44 1.90 9.50
N MET A 641 -17.47 1.24 10.02
CA MET A 641 -18.59 0.71 9.25
C MET A 641 -19.92 1.26 9.78
N ILE A 642 -20.93 1.17 8.94
CA ILE A 642 -22.32 1.49 9.27
C ILE A 642 -23.01 0.19 9.67
N PHE A 643 -23.66 0.19 10.83
CA PHE A 643 -24.47 -0.90 11.34
C PHE A 643 -25.93 -0.48 11.36
N THR A 644 -26.80 -1.36 10.89
CA THR A 644 -28.25 -1.15 10.84
C THR A 644 -28.96 -2.40 11.36
N ARG A 645 -30.28 -2.31 11.59
CA ARG A 645 -31.09 -3.51 11.80
C ARG A 645 -31.22 -4.30 10.49
N SER A 646 -31.44 -5.61 10.57
CA SER A 646 -31.52 -6.53 9.44
C SER A 646 -32.58 -6.17 8.39
N GLU A 647 -33.68 -5.57 8.84
CA GLU A 647 -34.82 -5.14 8.02
C GLU A 647 -34.64 -3.73 7.46
N PHE A 648 -33.58 -3.02 7.85
CA PHE A 648 -33.26 -1.71 7.32
C PHE A 648 -32.62 -1.85 5.92
N PRO A 649 -33.06 -1.07 4.92
CA PRO A 649 -32.44 -1.08 3.59
C PRO A 649 -30.93 -0.83 3.68
N TYR A 650 -30.15 -1.60 2.93
CA TYR A 650 -28.70 -1.43 2.91
C TYR A 650 -28.33 0.00 2.50
N ALA A 651 -27.74 0.76 3.43
CA ALA A 651 -27.35 2.15 3.22
C ALA A 651 -26.14 2.28 2.29
N GLY A 652 -25.19 1.35 2.34
CA GLY A 652 -23.99 1.35 1.52
C GLY A 652 -22.94 2.40 1.91
N ASN A 653 -23.33 3.66 2.14
CA ASN A 653 -22.44 4.75 2.55
C ASN A 653 -23.17 5.76 3.46
N LEU A 654 -22.43 6.77 3.97
CA LEU A 654 -22.98 7.78 4.88
C LEU A 654 -24.01 8.71 4.22
N ALA A 655 -23.87 9.02 2.92
CA ALA A 655 -24.81 9.91 2.23
C ALA A 655 -26.21 9.29 2.10
N ALA A 656 -26.31 7.96 2.02
CA ALA A 656 -27.58 7.24 2.02
C ALA A 656 -28.34 7.32 3.37
N LEU A 657 -27.69 7.81 4.42
CA LEU A 657 -28.31 8.06 5.73
C LEU A 657 -28.82 9.52 5.87
N ALA A 658 -29.01 10.24 4.76
CA ALA A 658 -29.51 11.60 4.75
C ALA A 658 -30.78 11.76 5.63
N GLY A 659 -30.75 12.70 6.59
CA GLY A 659 -31.82 12.97 7.54
C GLY A 659 -32.08 11.89 8.60
N ARG A 660 -31.30 10.79 8.62
CA ARG A 660 -31.50 9.67 9.55
C ARG A 660 -30.83 9.88 10.90
N LYS A 661 -31.35 9.21 11.93
CA LYS A 661 -30.77 9.21 13.28
C LYS A 661 -29.56 8.27 13.33
N VAL A 662 -28.37 8.81 13.54
CA VAL A 662 -27.12 8.04 13.55
C VAL A 662 -26.45 8.11 14.91
N ALA A 663 -26.36 6.97 15.60
CA ALA A 663 -25.65 6.85 16.87
C ALA A 663 -24.13 6.89 16.69
N LEU A 664 -23.47 7.73 17.49
CA LEU A 664 -22.02 7.91 17.53
C LEU A 664 -21.53 8.04 18.98
N VAL A 665 -20.46 7.32 19.33
CA VAL A 665 -19.91 7.37 20.69
C VAL A 665 -19.26 8.72 20.95
N LYS A 666 -19.63 9.37 22.06
CA LYS A 666 -19.12 10.68 22.42
C LYS A 666 -17.60 10.61 22.64
N GLY A 667 -16.88 11.56 22.04
CA GLY A 667 -15.42 11.65 22.17
C GLY A 667 -14.64 10.63 21.34
N TYR A 668 -15.27 9.81 20.50
CA TYR A 668 -14.54 8.92 19.58
C TYR A 668 -14.02 9.68 18.36
N ALA A 669 -12.89 9.22 17.81
CA ALA A 669 -12.32 9.82 16.60
C ALA A 669 -13.27 9.68 15.40
N ALA A 670 -14.03 8.58 15.31
CA ALA A 670 -15.07 8.42 14.29
C ALA A 670 -16.09 9.55 14.34
N THR A 671 -16.48 9.99 15.55
CA THR A 671 -17.42 11.09 15.76
C THR A 671 -16.85 12.43 15.30
N GLU A 672 -15.57 12.68 15.55
CA GLU A 672 -14.87 13.87 15.03
C GLU A 672 -14.77 13.86 13.50
N LEU A 673 -14.39 12.73 12.91
CA LEU A 673 -14.24 12.56 11.46
C LEU A 673 -15.58 12.71 10.72
N ILE A 674 -16.65 12.12 11.27
CA ILE A 674 -17.98 12.22 10.67
C ILE A 674 -18.53 13.64 10.80
N ARG A 675 -18.35 14.31 11.94
CA ARG A 675 -18.75 15.73 12.10
C ARG A 675 -17.96 16.70 11.23
N ALA A 676 -16.72 16.38 10.92
CA ALA A 676 -15.88 17.21 10.06
C ALA A 676 -16.26 17.09 8.57
N GLY A 677 -16.99 16.05 8.18
CA GLY A 677 -17.51 15.91 6.82
C GLY A 677 -18.88 16.56 6.66
N ASP A 678 -19.22 16.89 5.41
CA ASP A 678 -20.49 17.48 5.02
C ASP A 678 -21.53 16.36 4.79
N TRP A 679 -22.17 15.91 5.87
CA TRP A 679 -23.19 14.87 5.84
C TRP A 679 -24.49 15.38 6.47
N ASP A 680 -25.61 15.18 5.77
CA ASP A 680 -26.94 15.46 6.31
C ASP A 680 -27.38 14.34 7.27
N LEU A 681 -26.88 14.34 8.51
CA LEU A 681 -27.17 13.29 9.50
C LEU A 681 -27.73 13.88 10.79
N GLN A 682 -28.73 13.23 11.39
CA GLN A 682 -29.18 13.54 12.74
C GLN A 682 -28.33 12.76 13.74
N LEU A 683 -27.21 13.35 14.17
CA LEU A 683 -26.26 12.68 15.07
C LEU A 683 -26.82 12.52 16.49
N VAL A 684 -26.90 11.28 16.96
CA VAL A 684 -27.32 10.93 18.31
C VAL A 684 -26.09 10.51 19.13
N PRO A 685 -25.58 11.34 20.06
CA PRO A 685 -24.45 10.97 20.88
C PRO A 685 -24.82 9.88 21.88
N VAL A 686 -23.97 8.85 22.01
CA VAL A 686 -24.09 7.77 23.01
C VAL A 686 -22.83 7.69 23.86
N ALA A 687 -22.94 7.14 25.07
CA ALA A 687 -21.85 7.03 26.03
C ALA A 687 -20.80 5.99 25.60
N ASP A 688 -21.24 4.85 25.04
CA ASP A 688 -20.39 3.75 24.63
C ASP A 688 -21.01 2.93 23.47
N VAL A 689 -20.29 1.88 23.04
CA VAL A 689 -20.72 0.99 21.95
C VAL A 689 -21.98 0.21 22.32
N ALA A 690 -22.11 -0.23 23.57
CA ALA A 690 -23.25 -1.04 24.03
C ALA A 690 -24.55 -0.23 23.99
N GLU A 691 -24.55 1.01 24.48
CA GLU A 691 -25.70 1.92 24.38
C GLU A 691 -26.07 2.19 22.92
N GLY A 692 -25.08 2.42 22.05
CA GLY A 692 -25.29 2.64 20.62
C GLY A 692 -25.99 1.47 19.93
N LEU A 693 -25.54 0.24 20.23
CA LEU A 693 -26.14 -0.98 19.69
C LEU A 693 -27.52 -1.26 20.29
N GLN A 694 -27.73 -1.00 21.58
CA GLN A 694 -29.04 -1.12 22.23
C GLN A 694 -30.06 -0.17 21.59
N LYS A 695 -29.72 1.11 21.42
CA LYS A 695 -30.58 2.09 20.73
C LYS A 695 -30.86 1.72 19.28
N LEU A 696 -29.89 1.13 18.60
CA LEU A 696 -30.08 0.64 17.24
C LEU A 696 -31.08 -0.53 17.22
N GLN A 697 -30.97 -1.43 18.19
CA GLN A 697 -31.85 -2.59 18.33
C GLN A 697 -33.30 -2.20 18.69
N THR A 698 -33.48 -1.21 19.57
CA THR A 698 -34.82 -0.71 19.97
C THR A 698 -35.50 0.16 18.91
N GLY A 699 -34.76 0.63 17.91
CA GLY A 699 -35.29 1.52 16.87
C GLY A 699 -35.17 3.01 17.20
N ASP A 700 -34.54 3.37 18.32
CA ASP A 700 -34.33 4.78 18.72
C ASP A 700 -33.40 5.53 17.74
N VAL A 701 -32.52 4.79 17.07
CA VAL A 701 -31.68 5.27 15.97
C VAL A 701 -31.81 4.37 14.74
N ASP A 702 -31.54 4.92 13.56
CA ASP A 702 -31.61 4.19 12.30
C ASP A 702 -30.30 3.44 11.99
N ALA A 703 -29.17 4.03 12.42
CA ALA A 703 -27.85 3.44 12.22
C ALA A 703 -26.92 3.71 13.41
N TYR A 704 -25.94 2.84 13.60
CA TYR A 704 -24.78 3.06 14.46
C TYR A 704 -23.52 3.05 13.60
N VAL A 705 -22.58 3.96 13.83
CA VAL A 705 -21.33 4.02 13.05
C VAL A 705 -20.13 3.85 13.96
N GLY A 706 -19.33 2.81 13.71
CA GLY A 706 -18.23 2.42 14.60
C GLY A 706 -17.27 1.41 13.98
N SER A 707 -16.22 1.06 14.71
CA SER A 707 -15.20 0.11 14.24
C SER A 707 -15.78 -1.29 14.09
N ILE A 708 -15.62 -1.94 12.94
CA ILE A 708 -16.13 -3.29 12.70
C ILE A 708 -15.63 -4.33 13.72
N LEU A 709 -14.37 -4.26 14.10
CA LEU A 709 -13.77 -5.22 15.03
C LEU A 709 -14.43 -5.15 16.41
N VAL A 710 -14.45 -3.95 16.99
CA VAL A 710 -15.08 -3.63 18.28
C VAL A 710 -16.57 -3.94 18.24
N THR A 711 -17.29 -3.44 17.25
CA THR A 711 -18.74 -3.66 17.15
C THR A 711 -19.10 -5.15 17.03
N ASN A 712 -18.39 -5.92 16.21
CA ASN A 712 -18.62 -7.36 16.10
C ASN A 712 -18.32 -8.11 17.41
N HIS A 713 -17.36 -7.64 18.20
CA HIS A 713 -17.09 -8.22 19.51
C HIS A 713 -18.30 -8.04 20.45
N TYR A 714 -18.88 -6.84 20.51
CA TYR A 714 -20.10 -6.58 21.29
C TYR A 714 -21.31 -7.37 20.79
N LEU A 715 -21.52 -7.42 19.46
CA LEU A 715 -22.62 -8.20 18.86
C LEU A 715 -22.52 -9.69 19.23
N ARG A 716 -21.31 -10.26 19.19
CA ARG A 716 -21.07 -11.66 19.57
C ARG A 716 -21.30 -11.92 21.06
N GLN A 717 -20.82 -11.04 21.93
CA GLN A 717 -20.99 -11.20 23.37
C GLN A 717 -22.45 -11.08 23.81
N ALA A 718 -23.21 -10.17 23.21
CA ALA A 718 -24.60 -9.94 23.54
C ALA A 718 -25.57 -10.90 22.83
N GLY A 719 -25.08 -11.78 21.94
CA GLY A 719 -25.91 -12.74 21.20
C GLY A 719 -26.87 -12.08 20.22
N HIS A 720 -26.59 -10.85 19.77
CA HIS A 720 -27.46 -10.11 18.87
C HIS A 720 -27.38 -10.67 17.44
N THR A 721 -28.51 -11.16 16.92
CA THR A 721 -28.61 -11.76 15.58
C THR A 721 -29.27 -10.85 14.55
N ASN A 722 -29.92 -9.76 14.98
CA ASN A 722 -30.74 -8.88 14.14
C ASN A 722 -30.05 -7.57 13.70
N LEU A 723 -28.76 -7.41 13.98
CA LEU A 723 -27.97 -6.26 13.55
C LEU A 723 -26.96 -6.68 12.48
N VAL A 724 -26.86 -5.91 11.41
CA VAL A 724 -26.03 -6.22 10.24
C VAL A 724 -25.14 -5.04 9.86
N VAL A 725 -24.11 -5.31 9.08
CA VAL A 725 -23.32 -4.25 8.44
C VAL A 725 -24.15 -3.67 7.29
N GLY A 726 -24.69 -2.47 7.51
CA GLY A 726 -25.55 -1.75 6.57
C GLY A 726 -24.79 -0.88 5.56
N GLY A 727 -23.48 -0.73 5.69
CA GLY A 727 -22.67 0.07 4.76
C GLY A 727 -21.24 0.31 5.22
N GLN A 728 -20.47 1.00 4.38
CA GLN A 728 -19.07 1.32 4.63
C GLN A 728 -18.88 2.83 4.77
N THR A 729 -17.91 3.24 5.56
CA THR A 729 -17.45 4.64 5.59
C THR A 729 -16.06 4.73 4.96
N PRO A 730 -15.61 5.92 4.49
CA PRO A 730 -14.25 6.09 4.02
C PRO A 730 -13.21 6.11 5.16
N TYR A 731 -13.64 6.02 6.43
CA TYR A 731 -12.80 6.24 7.59
C TYR A 731 -12.18 4.94 8.13
N VAL A 732 -10.90 5.04 8.49
CA VAL A 732 -10.14 3.99 9.19
C VAL A 732 -9.49 4.62 10.41
N LEU A 733 -9.73 4.06 11.59
CA LEU A 733 -9.10 4.50 12.83
C LEU A 733 -7.71 3.85 12.93
N ASN A 734 -6.66 4.64 12.75
CA ASN A 734 -5.29 4.20 12.96
C ASN A 734 -4.89 4.50 14.40
N LEU A 735 -5.05 3.51 15.27
CA LEU A 735 -4.78 3.61 16.70
C LEU A 735 -3.28 3.61 16.97
N ALA A 736 -2.85 4.57 17.79
CA ALA A 736 -1.49 4.75 18.24
C ALA A 736 -1.49 5.04 19.75
N MET A 737 -0.31 4.97 20.37
CA MET A 737 -0.07 5.62 21.67
C MET A 737 0.14 7.12 21.42
N ALA A 738 -0.29 7.97 22.34
CA ALA A 738 -0.03 9.40 22.22
C ALA A 738 0.24 10.05 23.59
N ALA A 739 1.34 10.80 23.70
CA ALA A 739 1.63 11.59 24.90
C ALA A 739 1.04 12.99 24.77
N ARG A 740 0.79 13.69 25.89
CA ARG A 740 0.51 15.12 25.87
C ARG A 740 1.59 15.90 25.10
N SER A 741 1.19 16.93 24.35
CA SER A 741 2.08 17.57 23.36
C SER A 741 3.27 18.32 23.95
N ASP A 742 3.23 18.67 25.24
CA ASP A 742 4.37 19.25 25.96
C ASP A 742 5.41 18.20 26.40
N TRP A 743 5.11 16.90 26.25
CA TRP A 743 6.00 15.76 26.52
C TRP A 743 6.36 14.97 25.24
N PRO A 744 7.02 15.59 24.25
CA PRO A 744 7.44 14.88 23.03
C PRO A 744 8.49 13.80 23.30
N ILE A 745 9.25 13.91 24.41
CA ILE A 745 10.18 12.87 24.86
C ILE A 745 9.42 11.58 25.16
N LEU A 746 8.28 11.66 25.87
CA LEU A 746 7.45 10.49 26.16
C LEU A 746 6.95 9.83 24.87
N ALA A 747 6.42 10.61 23.91
CA ALA A 747 6.01 10.07 22.62
C ALA A 747 7.18 9.39 21.87
N GLY A 748 8.37 9.99 21.91
CA GLY A 748 9.58 9.43 21.30
C GLY A 748 9.98 8.08 21.90
N VAL A 749 10.03 7.98 23.24
CA VAL A 749 10.42 6.73 23.91
C VAL A 749 9.35 5.64 23.83
N LEU A 750 8.06 6.00 23.87
CA LEU A 750 6.95 5.08 23.58
C LEU A 750 7.09 4.50 22.17
N GLY A 751 7.38 5.34 21.18
CA GLY A 751 7.62 4.91 19.81
C GLY A 751 8.84 3.99 19.67
N LYS A 752 9.94 4.31 20.35
CA LYS A 752 11.14 3.45 20.38
C LYS A 752 10.85 2.09 21.03
N ALA A 753 10.18 2.07 22.18
CA ALA A 753 9.85 0.86 22.91
C ALA A 753 8.88 -0.01 22.10
N PHE A 754 7.80 0.57 21.58
CA PHE A 754 6.86 -0.14 20.73
C PHE A 754 7.55 -0.73 19.48
N ASN A 755 8.42 0.04 18.84
CA ASN A 755 9.21 -0.43 17.69
C ASN A 755 10.20 -1.54 18.05
N HIS A 756 10.55 -1.73 19.33
CA HIS A 756 11.38 -2.84 19.78
C HIS A 756 10.61 -4.15 19.94
N ILE A 757 9.29 -4.11 20.17
CA ILE A 757 8.43 -5.29 20.24
C ILE A 757 8.47 -6.04 18.89
N SER A 758 8.71 -7.34 18.92
CA SER A 758 8.85 -8.14 17.70
C SER A 758 7.51 -8.32 16.99
N GLU A 759 7.53 -8.58 15.67
CA GLU A 759 6.29 -8.83 14.92
C GLU A 759 5.58 -10.12 15.37
N ARG A 760 6.36 -11.12 15.79
CA ARG A 760 5.84 -12.36 16.39
C ARG A 760 5.10 -12.05 17.68
N GLU A 761 5.73 -11.32 18.59
CA GLU A 761 5.14 -10.90 19.86
C GLU A 761 3.90 -10.02 19.67
N ARG A 762 3.93 -9.09 18.69
CA ARG A 762 2.75 -8.32 18.28
C ARG A 762 1.61 -9.22 17.79
N ALA A 763 1.93 -10.22 16.96
CA ALA A 763 0.95 -11.17 16.45
C ALA A 763 0.39 -12.06 17.57
N GLU A 764 1.21 -12.47 18.53
CA GLU A 764 0.79 -13.22 19.73
C GLU A 764 -0.16 -12.39 20.61
N ILE A 765 0.18 -11.12 20.88
CA ILE A 765 -0.67 -10.18 21.62
C ILE A 765 -2.02 -9.98 20.91
N ILE A 766 -2.02 -9.71 19.60
CA ILE A 766 -3.24 -9.53 18.81
C ILE A 766 -4.06 -10.82 18.79
N GLY A 767 -3.41 -11.97 18.56
CA GLY A 767 -4.05 -13.28 18.47
C GLY A 767 -4.79 -13.67 19.75
N LYS A 768 -4.21 -13.36 20.92
CA LYS A 768 -4.81 -13.60 22.24
C LYS A 768 -6.19 -12.96 22.41
N TRP A 769 -6.37 -11.75 21.88
CA TRP A 769 -7.58 -10.94 22.12
C TRP A 769 -8.58 -10.96 20.97
N ILE A 770 -8.12 -11.07 19.73
CA ILE A 770 -8.97 -10.93 18.53
C ILE A 770 -9.43 -12.28 17.97
N GLY A 771 -9.02 -13.40 18.57
CA GLY A 771 -9.53 -14.73 18.24
C GLY A 771 -9.13 -15.22 16.85
N LEU A 772 -8.09 -14.64 16.26
CA LEU A 772 -7.42 -15.18 15.07
C LEU A 772 -6.59 -16.39 15.50
N THR A 773 -7.27 -17.51 15.82
CA THR A 773 -6.58 -18.80 15.76
C THR A 773 -6.23 -19.01 14.30
N ILE A 774 -4.96 -18.79 13.96
CA ILE A 774 -4.40 -19.34 12.74
C ILE A 774 -4.47 -20.86 12.92
N LYS A 775 -5.59 -21.46 12.53
CA LYS A 775 -5.63 -22.90 12.28
C LYS A 775 -4.77 -23.11 11.04
N THR A 776 -3.48 -23.38 11.25
CA THR A 776 -2.64 -23.97 10.23
C THR A 776 -3.37 -25.23 9.74
N PRO A 777 -3.78 -25.31 8.47
CA PRO A 777 -4.35 -26.55 7.95
C PRO A 777 -3.27 -27.63 8.11
N ILE A 778 -3.57 -28.66 8.90
CA ILE A 778 -2.70 -29.82 8.98
C ILE A 778 -2.73 -30.47 7.61
N ASP A 779 -1.58 -30.51 6.93
CA ASP A 779 -1.45 -31.17 5.64
C ASP A 779 -1.47 -32.69 5.85
N TYR A 780 -2.66 -33.29 5.73
CA TYR A 780 -2.86 -34.74 5.84
C TYR A 780 -2.22 -35.51 4.67
N ARG A 781 -1.65 -34.84 3.66
CA ARG A 781 -1.10 -35.50 2.48
C ARG A 781 0.09 -36.39 2.82
N LEU A 782 0.95 -35.97 3.75
CA LEU A 782 2.06 -36.80 4.23
C LEU A 782 1.54 -38.01 5.03
N LEU A 783 0.51 -37.81 5.86
CA LEU A 783 -0.13 -38.89 6.61
C LEU A 783 -0.71 -39.95 5.65
N TRP A 784 -1.45 -39.52 4.62
CA TRP A 784 -1.99 -40.42 3.60
C TRP A 784 -0.92 -41.11 2.75
N GLN A 785 0.20 -40.43 2.44
CA GLN A 785 1.32 -41.04 1.73
C GLN A 785 2.00 -42.14 2.57
N VAL A 786 2.22 -41.87 3.86
CA VAL A 786 2.84 -42.84 4.78
C VAL A 786 1.90 -44.02 5.03
N THR A 787 0.60 -43.79 5.26
CA THR A 787 -0.36 -44.89 5.45
C THR A 787 -0.55 -45.71 4.19
N SER A 788 -0.55 -45.09 3.01
CA SER A 788 -0.62 -45.80 1.72
C SER A 788 0.64 -46.63 1.45
N ALA A 789 1.82 -46.10 1.78
CA ALA A 789 3.09 -46.82 1.65
C ALA A 789 3.16 -48.03 2.60
N ILE A 790 2.77 -47.85 3.86
CA ILE A 790 2.68 -48.96 4.83
C ILE A 790 1.65 -49.99 4.37
N GLY A 791 0.49 -49.55 3.88
CA GLY A 791 -0.53 -50.44 3.32
C GLY A 791 -0.01 -51.26 2.14
N ALA A 792 0.72 -50.64 1.22
CA ALA A 792 1.34 -51.33 0.08
C ALA A 792 2.41 -52.35 0.51
N ILE A 793 3.23 -52.01 1.51
CA ILE A 793 4.24 -52.92 2.06
C ILE A 793 3.57 -54.12 2.74
N LEU A 794 2.51 -53.90 3.52
CA LEU A 794 1.75 -54.98 4.15
C LEU A 794 1.06 -55.87 3.12
N LEU A 795 0.53 -55.29 2.04
CA LEU A 795 -0.08 -56.04 0.95
C LEU A 795 0.95 -56.92 0.22
N LEU A 796 2.14 -56.38 -0.03
CA LEU A 796 3.27 -57.12 -0.62
C LEU A 796 3.76 -58.24 0.30
N LEU A 797 3.80 -58.01 1.62
CA LEU A 797 4.14 -59.06 2.59
C LEU A 797 3.09 -60.18 2.62
N VAL A 798 1.79 -59.84 2.57
CA VAL A 798 0.72 -60.84 2.50
C VAL A 798 0.81 -61.65 1.20
N LEU A 799 1.06 -61.00 0.07
CA LEU A 799 1.24 -61.65 -1.24
C LEU A 799 2.55 -62.45 -1.36
N TRP A 800 3.51 -62.24 -0.46
CA TRP A 800 4.75 -63.02 -0.41
C TRP A 800 4.62 -64.26 0.50
N ILE A 801 3.71 -64.21 1.48
CA ILE A 801 3.40 -65.30 2.41
C ILE A 801 2.40 -66.30 1.79
N TRP A 802 1.53 -65.82 0.89
CA TRP A 802 0.69 -66.64 0.02
C TRP A 802 1.45 -67.09 -1.23
#